data_AF-A0A3D3LQK1-F1
#
_entry.id   AF-A0A3D3LQK1-F1
#
_cell.length_a   1.000
_cell.length_b   1.000
_cell.length_c   1.000
_cell.angle_alpha   90.00
_cell.angle_beta   90.00
_cell.angle_gamma   90.00
#
_symmetry.space_group_name_H-M   'P 1'
#
loop_
_entity.id
_entity.type
_entity.pdbx_description
1 polymer ?
#
loop_
_entity_poly.entity_id
_entity_poly.type
_entity_poly.pdbx_seq_one_letter_code
_entity_poly.pdbx_strand_id
1 'polypeptide(L)'
;MNPVLKNILGITILVIAIAITLGFLFSDLTQKSFYDESGVIKVTGLKDSVSVLKDNFGVPHIYSNNKEDMYFAQGYMHARDRLWQMDLSRRVAEGRLSEIFGKDVLDYDILFRTLGIYKTAYQLMDKISPESKSILESYTKGVNAFIETHNKNLPLEFDILNYKPEVWKQEHSLMVMRMMAWELNLSWYTDYMFGEIVSKLGIEKAKEFFPEYPEDGPFIIQDKSNSKDSTNKNIKPTSFIHSEKNYKQLSNLSVGFFESVKNYKNYFNISGSSIGSNSWVVSSKKSESGKPILANDPHLFLSSPSKWYEVHLYDHSSKSSVAGFSIPGTPLVAIGSNNIITWGITNLMNDDSDFYILDLNPENKLQYKVKDSYYTLDSTEESIKIKDVKDTYDFRTYSTKFGPVISGLNKRSFSQSRGFNQPENKIVTFRWTGYELSDEINALHKVNTAKNKEEFRTALSVYGTPAVNFTFADTAGNIGYQVAGKIPVRNNPENLTQMIYPSSGELEWTGFVPYEELPNEYNPERGFIITANNKPVKNYKYYISNLYEPHYRAEKIEQELESRSIFSADEFKLIQINFSSLQAKEFCQYIIDAFKDSNAVPQEYLKYFDLLKKWDYQMTSFSPAATIFAQFEIILYKNLYYNVLGQELFNDYLFLKNIPVRNTGRLLKTNKSWLFSINQNDISIATARDYYVRKSFVEAIKTLTDFTGTDDYNNWLWGNFHKVTITHPLGVVPALSGIVNIGPFEMGGSGVTINCGEYSFSKALASNEYGFSLGASMRMIVDLGKNKNLYTIIPGGQSGQPLHINYADQARLWLNGEYKTVSTDFNELIKQEIKILKLEP
;
A
#
# COMPACT_ATOMS: atom_id res chain seq x y z
N MET A 1 55.20 -4.25 26.72
CA MET A 1 53.91 -3.69 26.24
C MET A 1 53.34 -2.81 27.34
N ASN A 2 52.95 -1.57 27.05
CA ASN A 2 52.33 -0.66 28.02
C ASN A 2 51.10 -1.35 28.67
N PRO A 3 50.90 -1.31 30.00
CA PRO A 3 49.75 -1.92 30.67
C PRO A 3 48.39 -1.53 30.06
N VAL A 4 48.28 -0.28 29.60
CA VAL A 4 47.09 0.22 28.89
C VAL A 4 46.88 -0.54 27.57
N LEU A 5 47.95 -0.75 26.80
CA LEU A 5 47.89 -1.47 25.53
C LEU A 5 47.55 -2.96 25.72
N LYS A 6 47.98 -3.57 26.84
CA LYS A 6 47.63 -4.96 27.21
C LYS A 6 46.16 -5.09 27.57
N ASN A 7 45.60 -4.12 28.29
CA ASN A 7 44.19 -4.10 28.64
C ASN A 7 43.32 -3.84 27.41
N ILE A 8 43.72 -2.89 26.54
CA ILE A 8 43.02 -2.65 25.26
C ILE A 8 43.03 -3.93 24.43
N LEU A 9 44.19 -4.58 24.24
CA LEU A 9 44.27 -5.82 23.47
C LEU A 9 43.41 -6.94 24.08
N GLY A 10 43.43 -7.10 25.41
CA GLY A 10 42.61 -8.10 26.10
C GLY A 10 41.10 -7.86 25.94
N ILE A 11 40.66 -6.59 26.04
CA ILE A 11 39.27 -6.20 25.80
C ILE A 11 38.90 -6.43 24.34
N THR A 12 39.76 -6.03 23.39
CA THR A 12 39.53 -6.25 21.96
C THR A 12 39.40 -7.74 21.64
N ILE A 13 40.27 -8.59 22.17
CA ILE A 13 40.19 -10.05 21.99
C ILE A 13 38.89 -10.60 22.59
N LEU A 14 38.50 -10.16 23.78
CA LEU A 14 37.26 -10.59 24.42
C LEU A 14 36.03 -10.17 23.61
N VAL A 15 36.00 -8.92 23.12
CA VAL A 15 34.91 -8.43 22.26
C VAL A 15 34.84 -9.21 20.95
N ILE A 16 35.98 -9.49 20.32
CA ILE A 16 36.04 -10.32 19.10
C ILE A 16 35.54 -11.75 19.41
N ALA A 17 35.97 -12.36 20.52
CA ALA A 17 35.53 -13.70 20.91
C ALA A 17 34.02 -13.77 21.19
N ILE A 18 33.46 -12.75 21.87
CA ILE A 18 32.02 -12.61 22.10
C ILE A 18 31.29 -12.44 20.76
N ALA A 19 31.76 -11.55 19.89
CA ALA A 19 31.15 -11.32 18.58
C ALA A 19 31.15 -12.57 17.70
N ILE A 20 32.26 -13.31 17.68
CA ILE A 20 32.37 -14.60 16.97
C ILE A 20 31.38 -15.62 17.57
N THR A 21 31.33 -15.73 18.90
CA THR A 21 30.42 -16.67 19.58
C THR A 21 28.95 -16.34 19.30
N LEU A 22 28.57 -15.07 19.40
CA LEU A 22 27.21 -14.60 19.08
C LEU A 22 26.89 -14.81 17.60
N GLY A 23 27.86 -14.59 16.70
CA GLY A 23 27.72 -14.86 15.28
C GLY A 23 27.48 -16.34 14.98
N PHE A 24 28.22 -17.24 15.63
CA PHE A 24 28.00 -18.68 15.52
C PHE A 24 26.64 -19.10 16.08
N LEU A 25 26.25 -18.62 17.26
CA LEU A 25 24.93 -18.91 17.84
C LEU A 25 23.80 -18.41 16.94
N PHE A 26 23.92 -17.20 16.39
CA PHE A 26 22.94 -16.65 15.45
C PHE A 26 22.86 -17.47 14.15
N SER A 27 24.01 -17.88 13.60
CA SER A 27 24.07 -18.75 12.43
C SER A 27 23.45 -20.12 12.69
N ASP A 28 23.70 -20.71 13.85
CA ASP A 28 23.13 -22.02 14.23
C ASP A 28 21.61 -21.94 14.43
N LEU A 29 21.14 -20.90 15.13
CA LEU A 29 19.70 -20.64 15.33
C LEU A 29 18.96 -20.41 14.01
N THR A 30 19.56 -19.68 13.07
CA THR A 30 18.96 -19.44 11.75
C THR A 30 18.97 -20.70 10.89
N GLN A 31 20.10 -21.41 10.79
CA GLN A 31 20.22 -22.62 9.97
C GLN A 31 19.36 -23.78 10.48
N LYS A 32 19.08 -23.84 11.78
CA LYS A 32 18.14 -24.80 12.36
C LYS A 32 16.74 -24.72 11.74
N SER A 33 16.32 -23.53 11.30
CA SER A 33 15.02 -23.32 10.66
C SER A 33 14.99 -23.66 9.17
N PHE A 34 16.16 -23.92 8.57
CA PHE A 34 16.25 -24.29 7.16
C PHE A 34 15.58 -25.65 6.94
N TYR A 35 14.90 -25.74 5.80
CA TYR A 35 14.10 -26.90 5.42
C TYR A 35 14.75 -27.65 4.27
N ASP A 36 14.40 -28.93 4.15
CA ASP A 36 14.84 -29.74 3.02
C ASP A 36 14.25 -29.20 1.71
N GLU A 37 15.15 -28.96 0.77
CA GLU A 37 14.77 -28.35 -0.49
C GLU A 37 14.23 -29.36 -1.51
N SER A 38 14.58 -30.62 -1.32
CA SER A 38 14.22 -31.77 -2.15
C SER A 38 14.06 -33.03 -1.31
N GLY A 39 13.42 -34.06 -1.84
CA GLY A 39 13.22 -35.34 -1.17
C GLY A 39 11.75 -35.72 -1.05
N VAL A 40 11.44 -36.58 -0.09
CA VAL A 40 10.07 -37.05 0.18
C VAL A 40 9.71 -36.69 1.62
N ILE A 41 8.62 -35.97 1.80
CA ILE A 41 8.06 -35.65 3.12
C ILE A 41 6.67 -36.28 3.20
N LYS A 42 6.46 -37.09 4.24
CA LYS A 42 5.14 -37.64 4.55
C LYS A 42 4.33 -36.64 5.35
N VAL A 43 3.11 -36.37 4.90
CA VAL A 43 2.20 -35.39 5.51
C VAL A 43 0.79 -35.96 5.59
N THR A 44 0.13 -35.74 6.72
CA THR A 44 -1.26 -36.14 6.89
C THR A 44 -2.19 -35.19 6.15
N GLY A 45 -3.25 -35.74 5.54
CA GLY A 45 -4.34 -34.97 4.93
C GLY A 45 -4.29 -34.81 3.41
N LEU A 46 -3.24 -35.30 2.73
CA LEU A 46 -3.22 -35.44 1.27
C LEU A 46 -4.06 -36.65 0.81
N LYS A 47 -4.68 -36.53 -0.36
CA LYS A 47 -5.37 -37.64 -1.04
C LYS A 47 -4.44 -38.40 -2.00
N ASP A 48 -3.54 -37.67 -2.65
CA ASP A 48 -2.53 -38.17 -3.60
C ASP A 48 -1.19 -37.45 -3.39
N SER A 49 -0.14 -37.95 -4.02
CA SER A 49 1.19 -37.33 -3.96
C SER A 49 1.24 -36.01 -4.73
N VAL A 50 1.90 -35.00 -4.17
CA VAL A 50 2.13 -33.70 -4.81
C VAL A 50 3.61 -33.52 -5.08
N SER A 51 3.95 -33.08 -6.31
CA SER A 51 5.33 -32.74 -6.66
C SER A 51 5.51 -31.23 -6.66
N VAL A 52 6.49 -30.74 -5.90
CA VAL A 52 6.89 -29.33 -5.85
C VAL A 52 8.28 -29.19 -6.44
N LEU A 53 8.33 -28.58 -7.62
CA LEU A 53 9.57 -28.22 -8.33
C LEU A 53 9.95 -26.80 -7.90
N LYS A 54 11.19 -26.56 -7.46
CA LYS A 54 11.64 -25.21 -7.09
C LYS A 54 12.69 -24.69 -8.04
N ASP A 55 12.45 -23.52 -8.62
CA ASP A 55 13.45 -22.85 -9.43
C ASP A 55 14.61 -22.29 -8.60
N ASN A 56 15.61 -21.72 -9.27
CA ASN A 56 16.81 -21.16 -8.62
C ASN A 56 16.53 -19.97 -7.69
N PHE A 57 15.36 -19.34 -7.80
CA PHE A 57 14.92 -18.23 -6.95
C PHE A 57 13.94 -18.69 -5.85
N GLY A 58 13.74 -20.00 -5.71
CA GLY A 58 12.89 -20.61 -4.70
C GLY A 58 11.40 -20.60 -5.03
N VAL A 59 11.00 -20.24 -6.26
CA VAL A 59 9.58 -20.23 -6.66
C VAL A 59 9.05 -21.67 -6.74
N PRO A 60 8.01 -22.03 -5.97
CA PRO A 60 7.42 -23.36 -6.07
C PRO A 60 6.48 -23.49 -7.26
N HIS A 61 6.72 -24.53 -8.05
CA HIS A 61 5.82 -25.04 -9.07
C HIS A 61 5.17 -26.32 -8.54
N ILE A 62 3.90 -26.20 -8.15
CA ILE A 62 3.12 -27.23 -7.46
C ILE A 62 2.29 -28.00 -8.49
N TYR A 63 2.58 -29.30 -8.64
CA TYR A 63 1.90 -30.22 -9.53
C TYR A 63 1.09 -31.24 -8.72
N SER A 64 -0.21 -31.24 -8.90
CA SER A 64 -1.17 -32.09 -8.18
C SER A 64 -2.14 -32.78 -9.12
N ASN A 65 -2.70 -33.93 -8.71
CA ASN A 65 -3.76 -34.64 -9.42
C ASN A 65 -5.18 -34.19 -9.05
N ASN A 66 -5.32 -33.27 -8.10
CA ASN A 66 -6.59 -32.66 -7.71
C ASN A 66 -6.39 -31.28 -7.08
N LYS A 67 -7.46 -30.47 -7.07
CA LYS A 67 -7.41 -29.10 -6.54
C LYS A 67 -7.18 -29.05 -5.03
N GLU A 68 -7.70 -30.01 -4.26
CA GLU A 68 -7.58 -30.01 -2.80
C GLU A 68 -6.13 -30.17 -2.35
N ASP A 69 -5.41 -31.11 -2.95
CA ASP A 69 -3.99 -31.35 -2.67
C ASP A 69 -3.11 -30.20 -3.23
N MET A 70 -3.54 -29.55 -4.32
CA MET A 70 -2.88 -28.36 -4.86
C MET A 70 -2.91 -27.19 -3.86
N TYR A 71 -4.09 -26.88 -3.29
CA TYR A 71 -4.22 -25.82 -2.29
C TYR A 71 -3.61 -26.21 -0.95
N PHE A 72 -3.65 -27.50 -0.57
CA PHE A 72 -2.89 -28.01 0.56
C PHE A 72 -1.41 -27.70 0.40
N ALA A 73 -0.80 -28.08 -0.73
CA ALA A 73 0.61 -27.83 -0.97
C ALA A 73 0.94 -26.34 -1.02
N GLN A 74 0.05 -25.49 -1.56
CA GLN A 74 0.23 -24.03 -1.50
C GLN A 74 0.32 -23.54 -0.04
N GLY A 75 -0.58 -24.00 0.84
CA GLY A 75 -0.55 -23.67 2.27
C GLY A 75 0.71 -24.17 2.97
N TYR A 76 1.13 -25.40 2.66
CA TYR A 76 2.37 -25.97 3.18
C TYR A 76 3.59 -25.12 2.78
N MET A 77 3.66 -24.71 1.52
CA MET A 77 4.75 -23.89 0.98
C MET A 77 4.78 -22.47 1.58
N HIS A 78 3.62 -21.81 1.69
CA HIS A 78 3.52 -20.53 2.37
C HIS A 78 4.00 -20.63 3.83
N ALA A 79 3.56 -21.65 4.57
CA ALA A 79 4.00 -21.84 5.94
C ALA A 79 5.50 -22.09 6.01
N ARG A 80 6.03 -22.98 5.16
CA ARG A 80 7.46 -23.29 5.13
C ARG A 80 8.33 -22.05 4.97
N ASP A 81 7.97 -21.19 4.03
CA ASP A 81 8.81 -20.07 3.66
C ASP A 81 8.50 -18.80 4.47
N ARG A 82 7.27 -18.64 4.98
CA ARG A 82 6.71 -17.37 5.51
C ARG A 82 5.92 -17.50 6.82
N LEU A 83 6.09 -18.57 7.60
CA LEU A 83 5.27 -18.84 8.81
C LEU A 83 5.16 -17.65 9.77
N TRP A 84 6.28 -16.98 10.08
CA TRP A 84 6.26 -15.86 11.03
C TRP A 84 5.52 -14.64 10.47
N GLN A 85 5.71 -14.31 9.19
CA GLN A 85 4.96 -13.25 8.50
C GLN A 85 3.44 -13.52 8.55
N MET A 86 3.03 -14.78 8.35
CA MET A 86 1.64 -15.20 8.44
C MET A 86 1.09 -15.04 9.87
N ASP A 87 1.83 -15.51 10.87
CA ASP A 87 1.45 -15.40 12.29
C ASP A 87 1.33 -13.94 12.74
N LEU A 88 2.27 -13.09 12.35
CA LEU A 88 2.23 -11.66 12.62
C LEU A 88 0.97 -11.03 12.00
N SER A 89 0.71 -11.30 10.72
CA SER A 89 -0.42 -10.70 9.99
C SER A 89 -1.79 -11.02 10.61
N ARG A 90 -2.01 -12.28 11.05
CA ARG A 90 -3.25 -12.62 11.76
C ARG A 90 -3.34 -11.94 13.13
N ARG A 91 -2.22 -11.78 13.86
CA ARG A 91 -2.22 -11.13 15.18
C ARG A 91 -2.55 -9.65 15.10
N VAL A 92 -2.09 -8.97 14.04
CA VAL A 92 -2.51 -7.60 13.71
C VAL A 92 -4.04 -7.57 13.56
N ALA A 93 -4.60 -8.44 12.72
CA ALA A 93 -6.04 -8.48 12.43
C ALA A 93 -6.91 -8.85 13.65
N GLU A 94 -6.40 -9.72 14.51
CA GLU A 94 -7.07 -10.16 15.74
C GLU A 94 -6.93 -9.15 16.89
N GLY A 95 -6.01 -8.18 16.80
CA GLY A 95 -5.64 -7.33 17.94
C GLY A 95 -5.00 -8.16 19.06
N ARG A 96 -3.86 -8.78 18.75
CA ARG A 96 -3.08 -9.69 19.62
C ARG A 96 -1.56 -9.50 19.52
N LEU A 97 -1.09 -8.34 19.07
CA LEU A 97 0.34 -8.03 19.00
C LEU A 97 0.98 -7.89 20.38
N SER A 98 0.24 -7.41 21.39
CA SER A 98 0.76 -7.21 22.74
C SER A 98 1.13 -8.52 23.43
N GLU A 99 0.61 -9.65 22.94
CA GLU A 99 1.01 -10.98 23.39
C GLU A 99 2.49 -11.29 23.12
N ILE A 100 3.08 -10.69 22.08
CA ILE A 100 4.45 -10.96 21.64
C ILE A 100 5.38 -9.74 21.71
N PHE A 101 4.83 -8.52 21.63
CA PHE A 101 5.57 -7.25 21.74
C PHE A 101 5.33 -6.50 23.06
N GLY A 102 4.41 -6.96 23.90
CA GLY A 102 4.11 -6.34 25.20
C GLY A 102 3.25 -5.08 25.09
N LYS A 103 3.28 -4.27 26.16
CA LYS A 103 2.36 -3.13 26.36
C LYS A 103 2.46 -2.02 25.31
N ASP A 104 3.60 -1.89 24.62
CA ASP A 104 3.88 -0.76 23.72
C ASP A 104 2.99 -0.76 22.46
N VAL A 105 2.36 -1.89 22.16
CA VAL A 105 1.42 -2.05 21.03
C VAL A 105 -0.02 -2.31 21.48
N LEU A 106 -0.32 -2.22 22.78
CA LEU A 106 -1.64 -2.52 23.34
C LEU A 106 -2.75 -1.62 22.77
N ASP A 107 -2.46 -0.32 22.58
CA ASP A 107 -3.43 0.64 22.05
C ASP A 107 -3.90 0.28 20.63
N TYR A 108 -3.03 -0.39 19.87
CA TYR A 108 -3.36 -0.89 18.54
C TYR A 108 -4.20 -2.17 18.61
N ASP A 109 -3.91 -3.07 19.54
CA ASP A 109 -4.74 -4.25 19.78
C ASP A 109 -6.16 -3.85 20.20
N ILE A 110 -6.30 -2.88 21.12
CA ILE A 110 -7.60 -2.34 21.52
C ILE A 110 -8.35 -1.76 20.32
N LEU A 111 -7.66 -1.02 19.45
CA LEU A 111 -8.25 -0.50 18.22
C LEU A 111 -8.75 -1.64 17.34
N PHE A 112 -7.96 -2.67 17.08
CA PHE A 112 -8.35 -3.76 16.16
C PHE A 112 -9.44 -4.68 16.73
N ARG A 113 -9.47 -4.87 18.05
CA ARG A 113 -10.60 -5.48 18.76
C ARG A 113 -11.87 -4.65 18.63
N THR A 114 -11.74 -3.33 18.69
CA THR A 114 -12.87 -2.39 18.51
C THR A 114 -13.37 -2.41 17.07
N LEU A 115 -12.46 -2.38 16.08
CA LEU A 115 -12.81 -2.46 14.66
C LEU A 115 -13.43 -3.80 14.29
N GLY A 116 -13.03 -4.89 14.94
CA GLY A 116 -13.70 -6.18 14.82
C GLY A 116 -13.50 -6.86 13.47
N ILE A 117 -12.37 -6.66 12.78
CA ILE A 117 -12.03 -7.39 11.54
C ILE A 117 -12.14 -8.90 11.76
N TYR A 118 -11.69 -9.39 12.91
CA TYR A 118 -11.80 -10.79 13.29
C TYR A 118 -13.27 -11.26 13.39
N LYS A 119 -14.19 -10.39 13.85
CA LYS A 119 -15.64 -10.69 13.94
C LYS A 119 -16.22 -10.82 12.54
N THR A 120 -15.84 -9.94 11.62
CA THR A 120 -16.23 -10.03 10.20
C THR A 120 -15.72 -11.33 9.56
N ALA A 121 -14.48 -11.74 9.84
CA ALA A 121 -13.94 -13.01 9.34
C ALA A 121 -14.74 -14.23 9.83
N TYR A 122 -15.17 -14.25 11.10
CA TYR A 122 -16.05 -15.31 11.61
C TYR A 122 -17.42 -15.29 10.92
N GLN A 123 -18.02 -14.12 10.72
CA GLN A 123 -19.30 -14.00 10.01
C GLN A 123 -19.21 -14.42 8.54
N LEU A 124 -18.07 -14.15 7.89
CA LEU A 124 -17.81 -14.55 6.51
C LEU A 124 -17.83 -16.07 6.35
N MET A 125 -17.35 -16.84 7.33
CA MET A 125 -17.40 -18.31 7.27
C MET A 125 -18.80 -18.86 7.07
N ASP A 126 -19.84 -18.16 7.52
CA ASP A 126 -21.23 -18.57 7.30
C ASP A 126 -21.79 -18.14 5.95
N LYS A 127 -21.14 -17.20 5.25
CA LYS A 127 -21.62 -16.58 4.01
C LYS A 127 -20.85 -16.98 2.75
N ILE A 128 -19.57 -17.33 2.87
CA ILE A 128 -18.76 -17.75 1.73
C ILE A 128 -19.28 -19.06 1.13
N SER A 129 -19.05 -19.24 -0.16
CA SER A 129 -19.50 -20.40 -0.93
C SER A 129 -18.87 -21.71 -0.44
N PRO A 130 -19.52 -22.87 -0.69
CA PRO A 130 -18.92 -24.18 -0.39
C PRO A 130 -17.56 -24.39 -1.05
N GLU A 131 -17.35 -23.85 -2.26
CA GLU A 131 -16.06 -23.89 -2.94
C GLU A 131 -14.99 -23.14 -2.14
N SER A 132 -15.28 -21.90 -1.70
CA SER A 132 -14.36 -21.13 -0.86
C SER A 132 -14.01 -21.84 0.45
N LYS A 133 -15.00 -22.45 1.12
CA LYS A 133 -14.75 -23.25 2.33
C LYS A 133 -13.81 -24.41 2.05
N SER A 134 -14.03 -25.15 0.97
CA SER A 134 -13.17 -26.27 0.58
C SER A 134 -11.73 -25.82 0.30
N ILE A 135 -11.55 -24.71 -0.42
CA ILE A 135 -10.22 -24.15 -0.72
C ILE A 135 -9.52 -23.73 0.57
N LEU A 136 -10.21 -23.00 1.45
CA LEU A 136 -9.66 -22.55 2.74
C LEU A 136 -9.31 -23.73 3.65
N GLU A 137 -10.15 -24.76 3.69
CA GLU A 137 -9.90 -25.98 4.46
C GLU A 137 -8.63 -26.70 3.98
N SER A 138 -8.53 -26.97 2.68
CA SER A 138 -7.34 -27.59 2.08
C SER A 138 -6.07 -26.80 2.37
N TYR A 139 -6.09 -25.49 2.11
CA TYR A 139 -4.96 -24.61 2.38
C TYR A 139 -4.57 -24.64 3.87
N THR A 140 -5.55 -24.55 4.77
CA THR A 140 -5.33 -24.58 6.22
C THR A 140 -4.71 -25.88 6.70
N LYS A 141 -5.15 -27.03 6.16
CA LYS A 141 -4.55 -28.34 6.45
C LYS A 141 -3.07 -28.37 6.05
N GLY A 142 -2.74 -27.80 4.89
CA GLY A 142 -1.35 -27.68 4.42
C GLY A 142 -0.46 -26.84 5.36
N VAL A 143 -0.95 -25.67 5.77
CA VAL A 143 -0.26 -24.80 6.75
C VAL A 143 0.01 -25.56 8.04
N ASN A 144 -1.01 -26.24 8.57
CA ASN A 144 -0.90 -26.97 9.83
C ASN A 144 -0.02 -28.21 9.74
N ALA A 145 0.01 -28.90 8.59
CA ALA A 145 0.92 -30.01 8.35
C ALA A 145 2.39 -29.56 8.41
N PHE A 146 2.71 -28.36 7.91
CA PHE A 146 4.04 -27.78 8.09
C PHE A 146 4.33 -27.47 9.56
N ILE A 147 3.42 -26.78 10.26
CA ILE A 147 3.57 -26.45 11.69
C ILE A 147 3.81 -27.71 12.52
N GLU A 148 3.08 -28.79 12.27
CA GLU A 148 3.20 -30.05 13.00
C GLU A 148 4.56 -30.72 12.76
N THR A 149 4.98 -30.84 11.50
CA THR A 149 6.22 -31.52 11.11
C THR A 149 7.49 -30.74 11.47
N HIS A 150 7.39 -29.41 11.65
CA HIS A 150 8.54 -28.52 11.87
C HIS A 150 8.50 -27.75 13.21
N ASN A 151 7.68 -28.17 14.18
CA ASN A 151 7.50 -27.49 15.47
C ASN A 151 8.77 -27.36 16.36
N LYS A 152 9.87 -28.05 16.00
CA LYS A 152 11.19 -27.95 16.65
C LYS A 152 12.16 -27.05 15.89
N ASN A 153 11.88 -26.76 14.62
CA ASN A 153 12.75 -26.05 13.66
C ASN A 153 12.01 -24.80 13.14
N LEU A 154 11.54 -23.97 14.08
CA LEU A 154 10.78 -22.77 13.75
C LEU A 154 11.69 -21.63 13.27
N PRO A 155 11.18 -20.68 12.46
CA PRO A 155 11.89 -19.47 12.11
C PRO A 155 12.45 -18.71 13.32
N LEU A 156 13.60 -18.06 13.14
CA LEU A 156 14.36 -17.34 14.17
C LEU A 156 13.50 -16.39 15.02
N GLU A 157 12.51 -15.74 14.42
CA GLU A 157 11.66 -14.76 15.08
C GLU A 157 10.87 -15.35 16.25
N PHE A 158 10.48 -16.64 16.16
CA PHE A 158 9.83 -17.36 17.24
C PHE A 158 10.76 -17.58 18.44
N ASP A 159 12.04 -17.88 18.19
CA ASP A 159 13.05 -18.05 19.22
C ASP A 159 13.41 -16.70 19.88
N ILE A 160 13.59 -15.63 19.09
CA ILE A 160 13.88 -14.27 19.59
C ILE A 160 12.73 -13.73 20.46
N LEU A 161 11.49 -13.92 20.01
CA LEU A 161 10.32 -13.43 20.74
C LEU A 161 9.84 -14.39 21.83
N ASN A 162 10.44 -15.60 21.89
CA ASN A 162 10.17 -16.67 22.84
C ASN A 162 8.71 -17.14 22.85
N TYR A 163 8.20 -17.55 21.68
CA TYR A 163 6.85 -18.11 21.56
C TYR A 163 6.77 -19.13 20.42
N LYS A 164 5.63 -19.83 20.31
CA LYS A 164 5.36 -20.79 19.23
C LYS A 164 4.14 -20.38 18.41
N PRO A 165 4.08 -20.72 17.11
CA PRO A 165 2.90 -20.47 16.30
C PRO A 165 1.70 -21.26 16.83
N GLU A 166 0.50 -20.70 16.67
CA GLU A 166 -0.75 -21.41 16.93
C GLU A 166 -1.20 -22.16 15.68
N VAL A 167 -2.15 -23.09 15.85
CA VAL A 167 -2.82 -23.74 14.73
C VAL A 167 -3.47 -22.68 13.83
N TRP A 168 -3.20 -22.75 12.54
CA TRP A 168 -3.84 -21.91 11.54
C TRP A 168 -5.31 -22.32 11.37
N LYS A 169 -6.22 -21.36 11.35
CA LYS A 169 -7.63 -21.57 11.10
C LYS A 169 -8.03 -20.92 9.77
N GLN A 170 -9.14 -21.37 9.18
CA GLN A 170 -9.63 -20.88 7.89
C GLN A 170 -9.89 -19.36 7.94
N GLU A 171 -10.35 -18.87 9.09
CA GLU A 171 -10.68 -17.47 9.33
C GLU A 171 -9.44 -16.58 9.33
N HIS A 172 -8.26 -17.11 9.69
CA HIS A 172 -7.02 -16.34 9.64
C HIS A 172 -6.72 -15.90 8.20
N SER A 173 -7.01 -16.73 7.20
CA SER A 173 -6.85 -16.35 5.79
C SER A 173 -7.79 -15.22 5.40
N LEU A 174 -9.05 -15.27 5.84
CA LEU A 174 -10.03 -14.20 5.61
C LEU A 174 -9.63 -12.89 6.30
N MET A 175 -9.05 -12.99 7.51
CA MET A 175 -8.50 -11.84 8.24
C MET A 175 -7.36 -11.18 7.46
N VAL A 176 -6.41 -11.96 6.93
CA VAL A 176 -5.30 -11.43 6.11
C VAL A 176 -5.82 -10.71 4.86
N MET A 177 -6.86 -11.24 4.21
CA MET A 177 -7.50 -10.56 3.08
C MET A 177 -8.14 -9.22 3.48
N ARG A 178 -8.84 -9.18 4.62
CA ARG A 178 -9.41 -7.93 5.15
C ARG A 178 -8.37 -6.94 5.63
N MET A 179 -7.21 -7.41 6.10
CA MET A 179 -6.07 -6.54 6.39
C MET A 179 -5.55 -5.82 5.14
N MET A 180 -5.49 -6.50 3.99
CA MET A 180 -5.15 -5.82 2.73
C MET A 180 -6.15 -4.69 2.42
N ALA A 181 -7.44 -4.90 2.68
CA ALA A 181 -8.43 -3.84 2.50
C ALA A 181 -8.21 -2.67 3.47
N TRP A 182 -7.87 -2.94 4.73
CA TRP A 182 -7.57 -1.91 5.73
C TRP A 182 -6.34 -1.09 5.35
N GLU A 183 -5.27 -1.74 4.90
CA GLU A 183 -4.05 -1.07 4.45
C GLU A 183 -4.27 -0.18 3.22
N LEU A 184 -5.29 -0.49 2.40
CA LEU A 184 -5.64 0.25 1.20
C LEU A 184 -6.71 1.34 1.40
N ASN A 185 -7.28 1.47 2.60
CA ASN A 185 -8.24 2.51 2.94
C ASN A 185 -7.51 3.81 3.36
N LEU A 186 -7.66 4.86 2.56
CA LEU A 186 -7.12 6.20 2.82
C LEU A 186 -8.15 7.18 3.36
N SER A 187 -9.44 6.94 3.11
CA SER A 187 -10.53 7.88 3.36
C SER A 187 -10.63 8.26 4.84
N TRP A 188 -10.41 7.31 5.75
CA TRP A 188 -10.47 7.60 7.19
C TRP A 188 -9.41 8.63 7.62
N TYR A 189 -8.20 8.56 7.05
CA TYR A 189 -7.10 9.45 7.41
C TYR A 189 -7.40 10.87 6.94
N THR A 190 -7.89 10.98 5.69
CA THR A 190 -8.22 12.28 5.11
C THR A 190 -9.37 12.97 5.83
N ASP A 191 -10.41 12.24 6.22
CA ASP A 191 -11.54 12.83 6.95
C ASP A 191 -11.11 13.44 8.29
N TYR A 192 -10.24 12.73 9.02
CA TYR A 192 -9.68 13.25 10.27
C TYR A 192 -8.81 14.48 10.05
N MET A 193 -7.84 14.38 9.13
CA MET A 193 -6.88 15.46 8.84
C MET A 193 -7.56 16.70 8.28
N PHE A 194 -8.54 16.55 7.38
CA PHE A 194 -9.38 17.66 6.93
C PHE A 194 -10.26 18.22 8.04
N GLY A 195 -10.73 17.36 8.95
CA GLY A 195 -11.38 17.77 10.20
C GLY A 195 -10.55 18.76 11.00
N GLU A 196 -9.27 18.45 11.23
CA GLU A 196 -8.33 19.33 11.92
C GLU A 196 -8.05 20.65 11.16
N ILE A 197 -7.91 20.60 9.83
CA ILE A 197 -7.72 21.81 9.01
C ILE A 197 -8.97 22.71 9.09
N VAL A 198 -10.17 22.14 8.98
CA VAL A 198 -11.44 22.86 9.10
C VAL A 198 -11.62 23.43 10.51
N SER A 199 -11.27 22.66 11.55
CA SER A 199 -11.25 23.12 12.95
C SER A 199 -10.41 24.38 13.11
N LYS A 200 -9.25 24.41 12.47
CA LYS A 200 -8.27 25.49 12.60
C LYS A 200 -8.58 26.72 11.73
N LEU A 201 -9.00 26.52 10.49
CA LEU A 201 -9.07 27.59 9.47
C LEU A 201 -10.49 28.02 9.10
N GLY A 202 -11.51 27.24 9.47
CA GLY A 202 -12.85 27.35 8.92
C GLY A 202 -12.94 26.78 7.51
N ILE A 203 -14.14 26.38 7.08
CA ILE A 203 -14.33 25.59 5.85
C ILE A 203 -13.92 26.35 4.58
N GLU A 204 -14.14 27.67 4.49
CA GLU A 204 -13.82 28.44 3.29
C GLU A 204 -12.33 28.45 2.96
N LYS A 205 -11.47 28.57 3.97
CA LYS A 205 -10.01 28.51 3.79
C LYS A 205 -9.51 27.08 3.62
N ALA A 206 -10.13 26.13 4.33
CA ALA A 206 -9.76 24.71 4.30
C ALA A 206 -9.94 24.06 2.92
N LYS A 207 -10.90 24.53 2.10
CA LYS A 207 -11.13 24.01 0.73
C LYS A 207 -9.89 24.00 -0.14
N GLU A 208 -8.95 24.94 0.03
CA GLU A 208 -7.70 24.95 -0.74
C GLU A 208 -6.75 23.79 -0.41
N PHE A 209 -6.99 23.07 0.69
CA PHE A 209 -6.27 21.85 1.08
C PHE A 209 -6.98 20.58 0.58
N PHE A 210 -8.19 20.67 0.04
CA PHE A 210 -8.88 19.50 -0.50
C PHE A 210 -8.39 19.23 -1.93
N PRO A 211 -7.99 17.98 -2.23
CA PRO A 211 -7.42 17.67 -3.52
C PRO A 211 -8.51 17.58 -4.60
N GLU A 212 -8.18 18.11 -5.78
CA GLU A 212 -8.96 17.96 -6.99
C GLU A 212 -8.16 17.14 -8.02
N TYR A 213 -8.87 16.47 -8.92
CA TYR A 213 -8.23 15.84 -10.08
C TYR A 213 -8.24 16.83 -11.27
N PRO A 214 -7.11 17.04 -11.96
CA PRO A 214 -7.06 18.00 -13.07
C PRO A 214 -8.02 17.62 -14.20
N GLU A 215 -8.72 18.63 -14.73
CA GLU A 215 -9.69 18.48 -15.82
C GLU A 215 -9.06 17.98 -17.14
N ASP A 216 -7.78 18.29 -17.33
CA ASP A 216 -6.90 17.94 -18.44
C ASP A 216 -6.01 16.71 -18.14
N GLY A 217 -6.18 16.06 -16.97
CA GLY A 217 -5.45 14.85 -16.63
C GLY A 217 -5.95 13.60 -17.39
N PRO A 218 -5.12 12.54 -17.49
CA PRO A 218 -5.49 11.29 -18.12
C PRO A 218 -6.53 10.53 -17.27
N PHE A 219 -7.58 10.04 -17.91
CA PHE A 219 -8.56 9.14 -17.31
C PHE A 219 -8.29 7.71 -17.78
N ILE A 220 -8.65 6.71 -16.98
CA ILE A 220 -8.45 5.30 -17.38
C ILE A 220 -9.27 5.00 -18.63
N ILE A 221 -10.56 5.36 -18.59
CA ILE A 221 -11.50 5.24 -19.70
C ILE A 221 -11.55 6.57 -20.44
N GLN A 222 -11.31 6.53 -21.75
CA GLN A 222 -11.37 7.72 -22.60
C GLN A 222 -12.81 7.95 -23.06
N ASP A 223 -13.43 9.04 -22.61
CA ASP A 223 -14.79 9.38 -23.01
C ASP A 223 -14.83 9.75 -24.51
N LYS A 224 -15.45 8.90 -25.34
CA LYS A 224 -15.80 9.27 -26.74
C LYS A 224 -16.99 10.23 -26.81
N SER A 225 -17.68 10.45 -25.69
CA SER A 225 -18.80 11.36 -25.64
C SER A 225 -18.29 12.79 -25.45
N ASN A 226 -18.34 13.57 -26.52
CA ASN A 226 -18.67 14.99 -26.42
C ASN A 226 -20.06 15.09 -25.74
N SER A 227 -20.13 14.86 -24.44
CA SER A 227 -21.34 15.17 -23.66
C SER A 227 -21.35 16.69 -23.48
N LYS A 228 -21.87 17.36 -24.51
CA LYS A 228 -22.44 18.72 -24.48
C LYS A 228 -23.65 18.82 -23.53
N ASP A 229 -23.61 18.09 -22.41
CA ASP A 229 -24.58 18.17 -21.33
C ASP A 229 -23.87 18.62 -20.05
N SER A 230 -22.97 19.61 -20.20
CA SER A 230 -22.59 20.50 -19.11
C SER A 230 -23.77 21.44 -18.81
N THR A 231 -24.90 20.90 -18.38
CA THR A 231 -25.85 21.72 -17.63
C THR A 231 -25.20 21.96 -16.28
N ASN A 232 -24.54 23.11 -16.18
CA ASN A 232 -24.11 23.75 -14.95
C ASN A 232 -25.36 23.98 -14.09
N LYS A 233 -25.85 22.93 -13.41
CA LYS A 233 -26.79 23.10 -12.33
C LYS A 233 -25.98 23.68 -11.19
N ASN A 234 -26.18 24.97 -10.94
CA ASN A 234 -25.82 25.61 -9.67
C ASN A 234 -26.44 24.79 -8.53
N ILE A 235 -25.68 23.82 -8.02
CA ILE A 235 -25.99 23.12 -6.80
C ILE A 235 -25.92 24.18 -5.71
N LYS A 236 -27.09 24.54 -5.16
CA LYS A 236 -27.15 25.40 -3.98
C LYS A 236 -26.70 24.53 -2.80
N PRO A 237 -25.58 24.82 -2.14
CA PRO A 237 -25.08 23.99 -1.07
C PRO A 237 -26.05 24.03 0.11
N THR A 238 -26.60 22.88 0.49
CA THR A 238 -27.24 22.68 1.79
C THR A 238 -26.19 22.74 2.89
N SER A 239 -25.96 23.99 3.35
CA SER A 239 -25.31 24.41 4.59
C SER A 239 -23.93 23.83 4.91
N PHE A 240 -22.89 24.45 4.35
CA PHE A 240 -21.50 24.33 4.83
C PHE A 240 -21.32 24.46 6.36
N ILE A 241 -22.30 25.10 7.04
CA ILE A 241 -22.37 25.20 8.49
C ILE A 241 -22.40 23.83 9.18
N HIS A 242 -23.15 22.86 8.64
CA HIS A 242 -23.22 21.51 9.22
C HIS A 242 -21.92 20.73 8.96
N SER A 243 -21.33 20.84 7.76
CA SER A 243 -20.05 20.18 7.47
C SER A 243 -18.92 20.71 8.36
N GLU A 244 -18.84 22.03 8.62
CA GLU A 244 -17.82 22.59 9.50
C GLU A 244 -17.95 22.08 10.94
N LYS A 245 -19.17 22.05 11.49
CA LYS A 245 -19.43 21.52 12.83
C LYS A 245 -19.08 20.03 12.93
N ASN A 246 -19.47 19.23 11.94
CA ASN A 246 -19.24 17.79 11.97
C ASN A 246 -17.75 17.46 11.86
N TYR A 247 -16.99 18.19 11.03
CA TYR A 247 -15.54 18.05 10.97
C TYR A 247 -14.85 18.30 12.31
N LYS A 248 -15.22 19.40 12.99
CA LYS A 248 -14.73 19.73 14.33
C LYS A 248 -15.04 18.63 15.35
N GLN A 249 -16.23 18.05 15.27
CA GLN A 249 -16.63 16.97 16.17
C GLN A 249 -15.90 15.67 15.89
N LEU A 250 -15.74 15.30 14.62
CA LEU A 250 -14.96 14.12 14.25
C LEU A 250 -13.55 14.22 14.83
N SER A 251 -12.87 15.33 14.56
CA SER A 251 -11.46 15.48 14.94
C SER A 251 -11.25 15.43 16.46
N ASN A 252 -12.13 16.09 17.24
CA ASN A 252 -12.10 16.05 18.70
C ASN A 252 -12.43 14.67 19.30
N LEU A 253 -13.39 13.94 18.73
CA LEU A 253 -13.90 12.71 19.32
C LEU A 253 -13.14 11.44 18.89
N SER A 254 -12.36 11.51 17.80
CA SER A 254 -11.64 10.37 17.23
C SER A 254 -10.11 10.43 17.38
N VAL A 255 -9.56 11.36 18.18
CA VAL A 255 -8.11 11.50 18.42
C VAL A 255 -7.45 10.17 18.79
N GLY A 256 -8.03 9.40 19.73
CA GLY A 256 -7.46 8.12 20.14
C GLY A 256 -7.40 7.06 19.03
N PHE A 257 -8.35 7.08 18.08
CA PHE A 257 -8.30 6.21 16.91
C PHE A 257 -7.10 6.56 16.02
N PHE A 258 -6.90 7.85 15.76
CA PHE A 258 -5.79 8.35 14.94
C PHE A 258 -4.42 8.08 15.61
N GLU A 259 -4.29 8.39 16.91
CA GLU A 259 -3.08 8.18 17.68
C GLU A 259 -2.67 6.70 17.74
N SER A 260 -3.63 5.77 17.94
CA SER A 260 -3.34 4.33 17.91
C SER A 260 -2.70 3.88 16.60
N VAL A 261 -3.21 4.34 15.45
CA VAL A 261 -2.64 4.01 14.13
C VAL A 261 -1.26 4.65 13.95
N LYS A 262 -1.10 5.91 14.36
CA LYS A 262 0.18 6.64 14.29
C LYS A 262 1.26 5.98 15.14
N ASN A 263 0.93 5.57 16.37
CA ASN A 263 1.84 4.89 17.28
C ASN A 263 2.29 3.53 16.74
N TYR A 264 1.38 2.74 16.17
CA TYR A 264 1.72 1.48 15.50
C TYR A 264 2.71 1.69 14.35
N LYS A 265 2.44 2.67 13.47
CA LYS A 265 3.35 3.00 12.36
C LYS A 265 4.72 3.41 12.86
N ASN A 266 4.78 4.25 13.90
CA ASN A 266 6.04 4.67 14.51
C ASN A 266 6.80 3.49 15.13
N TYR A 267 6.11 2.58 15.82
CA TYR A 267 6.72 1.40 16.45
C TYR A 267 7.45 0.52 15.44
N PHE A 268 6.83 0.26 14.28
CA PHE A 268 7.42 -0.54 13.21
C PHE A 268 8.23 0.27 12.19
N ASN A 269 8.48 1.56 12.45
CA ASN A 269 9.13 2.51 11.54
C ASN A 269 8.51 2.50 10.12
N ILE A 270 7.19 2.32 10.03
CA ILE A 270 6.43 2.38 8.79
C ILE A 270 6.28 3.85 8.41
N SER A 271 6.86 4.24 7.27
CA SER A 271 6.80 5.60 6.74
C SER A 271 6.21 5.63 5.33
N GLY A 272 5.57 6.75 4.98
CA GLY A 272 4.90 6.94 3.68
C GLY A 272 3.39 6.61 3.70
N SER A 273 2.74 6.93 2.58
CA SER A 273 1.29 6.76 2.38
C SER A 273 0.85 5.28 2.31
N SER A 274 1.81 4.39 2.03
CA SER A 274 1.69 2.94 1.80
C SER A 274 0.91 2.54 0.54
N ILE A 275 0.59 3.46 -0.39
CA ILE A 275 -0.28 3.16 -1.53
C ILE A 275 0.15 3.87 -2.81
N GLY A 276 0.33 3.07 -3.86
CA GLY A 276 0.39 3.44 -5.27
C GLY A 276 0.43 2.16 -6.10
N SER A 277 0.31 2.22 -7.41
CA SER A 277 0.50 1.08 -8.32
C SER A 277 0.55 1.59 -9.76
N ASN A 278 1.24 0.87 -10.65
CA ASN A 278 0.99 0.99 -12.08
C ASN A 278 0.49 -0.33 -12.66
N SER A 279 -0.36 -0.24 -13.68
CA SER A 279 -0.58 -1.32 -14.63
C SER A 279 -0.95 -0.76 -15.99
N TRP A 280 -0.45 -1.38 -17.04
CA TRP A 280 -0.86 -1.08 -18.40
C TRP A 280 -0.85 -2.34 -19.26
N VAL A 281 -1.63 -2.29 -20.33
CA VAL A 281 -1.76 -3.39 -21.28
C VAL A 281 -1.86 -2.83 -22.69
N VAL A 282 -1.16 -3.46 -23.64
CA VAL A 282 -1.21 -3.12 -25.06
C VAL A 282 -1.83 -4.26 -25.86
N SER A 283 -2.59 -3.93 -26.90
CA SER A 283 -3.20 -4.89 -27.81
C SER A 283 -2.17 -5.60 -28.70
N SER A 284 -2.59 -6.68 -29.36
CA SER A 284 -1.77 -7.40 -30.34
C SER A 284 -1.19 -6.51 -31.45
N LYS A 285 -1.90 -5.44 -31.84
CA LYS A 285 -1.45 -4.49 -32.87
C LYS A 285 -0.27 -3.63 -32.43
N LYS A 286 -0.04 -3.51 -31.12
CA LYS A 286 1.04 -2.74 -30.51
C LYS A 286 2.13 -3.63 -29.90
N SER A 287 2.15 -4.92 -30.22
CA SER A 287 3.09 -5.89 -29.67
C SER A 287 3.91 -6.57 -30.76
N GLU A 288 5.19 -6.76 -30.51
CA GLU A 288 6.11 -7.46 -31.41
C GLU A 288 5.70 -8.93 -31.62
N SER A 289 5.17 -9.57 -30.57
CA SER A 289 4.77 -10.98 -30.60
C SER A 289 3.44 -11.22 -31.33
N GLY A 290 2.73 -10.15 -31.71
CA GLY A 290 1.38 -10.22 -32.28
C GLY A 290 0.31 -10.63 -31.26
N LYS A 291 0.62 -10.61 -29.96
CA LYS A 291 -0.30 -10.90 -28.85
C LYS A 291 -0.18 -9.83 -27.76
N PRO A 292 -1.22 -9.59 -26.94
CA PRO A 292 -1.17 -8.56 -25.91
C PRO A 292 -0.01 -8.74 -24.93
N ILE A 293 0.50 -7.60 -24.42
CA ILE A 293 1.50 -7.56 -23.34
C ILE A 293 0.91 -6.75 -22.19
N LEU A 294 0.99 -7.29 -20.97
CA LEU A 294 0.54 -6.63 -19.73
C LEU A 294 1.73 -6.42 -18.79
N ALA A 295 1.80 -5.24 -18.17
CA ALA A 295 2.69 -4.94 -17.04
C ALA A 295 1.89 -4.57 -15.78
N ASN A 296 2.40 -4.94 -14.62
CA ASN A 296 1.88 -4.51 -13.32
C ASN A 296 3.01 -4.42 -12.27
N ASP A 297 2.97 -3.36 -11.47
CA ASP A 297 3.88 -3.11 -10.35
C ASP A 297 3.16 -2.32 -9.25
N PRO A 298 2.52 -2.99 -8.28
CA PRO A 298 1.93 -2.34 -7.11
C PRO A 298 3.01 -1.66 -6.26
N HIS A 299 2.76 -0.42 -5.83
CA HIS A 299 3.65 0.35 -4.97
C HIS A 299 3.16 0.29 -3.53
N LEU A 300 3.82 -0.56 -2.74
CA LEU A 300 3.47 -0.83 -1.35
C LEU A 300 4.71 -0.68 -0.47
N PHE A 301 4.54 -0.75 0.84
CA PHE A 301 5.65 -0.83 1.77
C PHE A 301 6.57 -2.03 1.44
N LEU A 302 7.86 -1.77 1.30
CA LEU A 302 8.90 -2.73 0.97
C LEU A 302 9.38 -3.42 2.25
N SER A 303 8.92 -4.66 2.45
CA SER A 303 9.30 -5.48 3.59
C SER A 303 10.21 -6.64 3.20
N SER A 304 11.01 -7.11 4.15
CA SER A 304 11.64 -8.42 4.14
C SER A 304 11.03 -9.27 5.25
N PRO A 305 10.44 -10.45 4.99
CA PRO A 305 10.09 -10.96 3.66
C PRO A 305 9.17 -10.03 2.85
N SER A 306 9.20 -10.18 1.52
CA SER A 306 8.33 -9.44 0.59
C SER A 306 6.84 -9.65 0.92
N LYS A 307 5.98 -8.67 0.64
CA LYS A 307 4.53 -8.85 0.78
C LYS A 307 3.99 -9.93 -0.16
N TRP A 308 4.60 -10.06 -1.33
CA TRP A 308 4.22 -11.03 -2.35
C TRP A 308 5.03 -12.33 -2.24
N TYR A 309 4.39 -13.43 -2.64
CA TYR A 309 5.00 -14.75 -2.76
C TYR A 309 4.70 -15.30 -4.16
N GLU A 310 5.73 -15.68 -4.90
CA GLU A 310 5.54 -16.19 -6.25
C GLU A 310 5.14 -17.66 -6.21
N VAL A 311 4.21 -18.10 -7.05
CA VAL A 311 3.80 -19.51 -7.09
C VAL A 311 3.28 -19.87 -8.46
N HIS A 312 3.53 -21.11 -8.89
CA HIS A 312 2.85 -21.76 -10.00
C HIS A 312 2.05 -22.94 -9.47
N LEU A 313 0.76 -22.97 -9.78
CA LEU A 313 -0.19 -24.02 -9.40
C LEU A 313 -0.64 -24.75 -10.66
N TYR A 314 -0.49 -26.08 -10.67
CA TYR A 314 -0.90 -26.94 -11.77
C TYR A 314 -1.73 -28.13 -11.27
N ASP A 315 -2.93 -28.29 -11.84
CA ASP A 315 -3.82 -29.41 -11.58
C ASP A 315 -3.95 -30.29 -12.84
N HIS A 316 -3.40 -31.52 -12.76
CA HIS A 316 -3.42 -32.50 -13.84
C HIS A 316 -4.84 -32.90 -14.26
N SER A 317 -5.79 -32.94 -13.32
CA SER A 317 -7.15 -33.41 -13.60
C SER A 317 -7.93 -32.44 -14.49
N SER A 318 -7.80 -31.14 -14.22
CA SER A 318 -8.46 -30.08 -14.98
C SER A 318 -7.59 -29.48 -16.09
N LYS A 319 -6.28 -29.80 -16.12
CA LYS A 319 -5.26 -29.13 -16.94
C LYS A 319 -5.22 -27.62 -16.72
N SER A 320 -5.57 -27.19 -15.50
CA SER A 320 -5.50 -25.79 -15.09
C SER A 320 -4.08 -25.45 -14.66
N SER A 321 -3.55 -24.35 -15.17
CA SER A 321 -2.25 -23.78 -14.78
C SER A 321 -2.43 -22.31 -14.49
N VAL A 322 -1.96 -21.86 -13.34
CA VAL A 322 -1.95 -20.45 -12.95
C VAL A 322 -0.64 -20.12 -12.24
N ALA A 323 0.01 -19.03 -12.63
CA ALA A 323 1.25 -18.56 -12.03
C ALA A 323 1.20 -17.06 -11.78
N GLY A 324 1.89 -16.61 -10.74
CA GLY A 324 1.98 -15.21 -10.38
C GLY A 324 2.24 -15.02 -8.89
N PHE A 325 1.63 -13.99 -8.31
CA PHE A 325 1.85 -13.55 -6.94
C PHE A 325 0.64 -13.86 -6.07
N SER A 326 0.86 -14.61 -4.99
CA SER A 326 -0.05 -14.81 -3.86
C SER A 326 0.37 -13.96 -2.66
N ILE A 327 -0.49 -13.89 -1.64
CA ILE A 327 -0.17 -13.29 -0.34
C ILE A 327 -0.02 -14.43 0.67
N PRO A 328 1.12 -14.56 1.37
CA PRO A 328 1.31 -15.55 2.43
C PRO A 328 0.17 -15.50 3.46
N GLY A 329 -0.44 -16.64 3.74
CA GLY A 329 -1.64 -16.74 4.59
C GLY A 329 -2.95 -16.81 3.83
N THR A 330 -2.96 -16.59 2.51
CA THR A 330 -4.16 -16.70 1.66
C THR A 330 -3.91 -17.67 0.50
N PRO A 331 -4.88 -18.52 0.11
CA PRO A 331 -4.76 -19.36 -1.07
C PRO A 331 -4.93 -18.54 -2.36
N LEU A 332 -4.67 -19.17 -3.52
CA LEU A 332 -4.85 -18.62 -4.87
C LEU A 332 -3.78 -17.58 -5.29
N VAL A 333 -3.80 -17.20 -6.57
CA VAL A 333 -2.94 -16.16 -7.17
C VAL A 333 -3.76 -14.88 -7.29
N ALA A 334 -3.29 -13.78 -6.69
CA ALA A 334 -3.98 -12.49 -6.73
C ALA A 334 -3.68 -11.72 -8.02
N ILE A 335 -2.42 -11.72 -8.46
CA ILE A 335 -1.95 -11.07 -9.68
C ILE A 335 -1.16 -12.09 -10.49
N GLY A 336 -1.43 -12.28 -11.77
CA GLY A 336 -0.76 -13.33 -12.52
C GLY A 336 -1.30 -13.61 -13.91
N SER A 337 -1.06 -14.84 -14.35
CA SER A 337 -1.56 -15.37 -15.61
C SER A 337 -1.96 -16.82 -15.42
N ASN A 338 -3.08 -17.20 -16.04
CA ASN A 338 -3.36 -18.60 -16.36
C ASN A 338 -3.00 -18.86 -17.84
N ASN A 339 -3.35 -20.03 -18.36
CA ASN A 339 -3.07 -20.41 -19.76
C ASN A 339 -3.74 -19.52 -20.83
N ILE A 340 -4.72 -18.70 -20.45
CA ILE A 340 -5.60 -17.99 -21.38
C ILE A 340 -5.60 -16.48 -21.11
N ILE A 341 -5.55 -16.06 -19.86
CA ILE A 341 -5.76 -14.68 -19.41
C ILE A 341 -4.64 -14.29 -18.45
N THR A 342 -4.09 -13.09 -18.65
CA THR A 342 -3.21 -12.40 -17.70
C THR A 342 -3.91 -11.17 -17.13
N TRP A 343 -3.67 -10.87 -15.85
CA TRP A 343 -4.29 -9.73 -15.18
C TRP A 343 -3.33 -9.03 -14.21
N GLY A 344 -3.53 -7.73 -14.08
CA GLY A 344 -2.88 -6.86 -13.10
C GLY A 344 -3.91 -6.16 -12.22
N ILE A 345 -3.45 -5.68 -11.05
CA ILE A 345 -4.30 -4.97 -10.09
C ILE A 345 -3.64 -3.64 -9.70
N THR A 346 -4.46 -2.59 -9.62
CA THR A 346 -4.10 -1.32 -8.98
C THR A 346 -5.21 -0.87 -8.03
N ASN A 347 -4.90 -0.11 -6.98
CA ASN A 347 -5.93 0.44 -6.08
C ASN A 347 -6.87 1.41 -6.84
N LEU A 348 -8.18 1.31 -6.62
CA LEU A 348 -9.20 2.25 -7.13
C LEU A 348 -9.11 3.63 -6.44
N MET A 349 -8.46 3.69 -5.27
CA MET A 349 -8.46 4.84 -4.36
C MET A 349 -9.85 5.16 -3.82
N ASN A 350 -10.72 4.15 -3.71
CA ASN A 350 -12.12 4.28 -3.33
C ASN A 350 -12.27 4.98 -1.96
N ASP A 351 -13.21 5.92 -1.88
CA ASP A 351 -13.65 6.52 -0.62
C ASP A 351 -14.68 5.59 0.02
N ASP A 352 -14.15 4.61 0.75
CA ASP A 352 -14.85 3.39 1.15
C ASP A 352 -15.13 3.32 2.66
N SER A 353 -14.97 4.45 3.36
CA SER A 353 -15.35 4.60 4.75
C SER A 353 -15.94 5.97 5.06
N ASP A 354 -16.90 6.02 5.98
CA ASP A 354 -17.46 7.26 6.50
C ASP A 354 -17.53 7.24 8.04
N PHE A 355 -17.54 8.43 8.63
CA PHE A 355 -17.80 8.63 10.06
C PHE A 355 -19.19 9.19 10.30
N TYR A 356 -19.92 8.60 11.26
CA TYR A 356 -21.19 9.13 11.75
C TYR A 356 -21.05 9.62 13.19
N ILE A 357 -21.52 10.84 13.44
CA ILE A 357 -21.52 11.48 14.76
C ILE A 357 -22.94 11.41 15.31
N LEU A 358 -23.16 10.61 16.35
CA LEU A 358 -24.49 10.32 16.87
C LEU A 358 -24.65 10.83 18.29
N ASP A 359 -25.80 11.43 18.58
CA ASP A 359 -26.15 11.83 19.94
C ASP A 359 -26.53 10.61 20.79
N LEU A 360 -26.05 10.56 22.03
CA LEU A 360 -26.51 9.58 23.01
C LEU A 360 -27.85 10.03 23.60
N ASN A 361 -28.70 9.06 23.97
CA ASN A 361 -29.90 9.36 24.74
C ASN A 361 -29.49 9.92 26.12
N PRO A 362 -29.90 11.15 26.48
CA PRO A 362 -29.57 11.74 27.78
C PRO A 362 -30.07 10.92 28.97
N GLU A 363 -31.17 10.18 28.81
CA GLU A 363 -31.78 9.35 29.85
C GLU A 363 -31.16 7.94 29.93
N ASN A 364 -30.60 7.45 28.82
CA ASN A 364 -29.97 6.13 28.74
C ASN A 364 -28.75 6.17 27.80
N LYS A 365 -27.55 6.36 28.34
CA LYS A 365 -26.31 6.47 27.56
C LYS A 365 -25.92 5.21 26.78
N LEU A 366 -26.62 4.09 26.95
CA LEU A 366 -26.48 2.89 26.10
C LEU A 366 -27.37 2.93 24.86
N GLN A 367 -28.09 4.04 24.64
CA GLN A 367 -28.85 4.30 23.43
C GLN A 367 -28.29 5.49 22.67
N TYR A 368 -28.42 5.45 21.35
CA TYR A 368 -28.02 6.51 20.44
C TYR A 368 -29.17 6.91 19.52
N LYS A 369 -29.18 8.16 19.09
CA LYS A 369 -30.20 8.73 18.21
C LYS A 369 -29.75 8.63 16.76
N VAL A 370 -30.64 8.16 15.90
CA VAL A 370 -30.52 8.29 14.44
C VAL A 370 -31.83 8.87 13.92
N LYS A 371 -31.75 10.02 13.24
CA LYS A 371 -32.94 10.80 12.86
C LYS A 371 -33.82 11.00 14.10
N ASP A 372 -35.06 10.53 14.10
CA ASP A 372 -36.01 10.72 15.21
C ASP A 372 -36.16 9.48 16.12
N SER A 373 -35.32 8.47 15.98
CA SER A 373 -35.43 7.20 16.73
C SER A 373 -34.19 6.91 17.59
N TYR A 374 -34.41 6.28 18.74
CA TYR A 374 -33.35 5.77 19.61
C TYR A 374 -33.12 4.28 19.39
N TYR A 375 -31.85 3.89 19.32
CA TYR A 375 -31.40 2.51 19.14
C TYR A 375 -30.46 2.15 20.28
N THR A 376 -30.49 0.90 20.73
CA THR A 376 -29.57 0.39 21.75
C THR A 376 -28.22 0.05 21.12
N LEU A 377 -27.12 0.35 21.82
CA LEU A 377 -25.78 -0.07 21.45
C LEU A 377 -25.63 -1.57 21.65
N ASP A 378 -25.09 -2.25 20.64
CA ASP A 378 -24.55 -3.60 20.83
C ASP A 378 -23.22 -3.49 21.57
N SER A 379 -22.91 -4.48 22.42
CA SER A 379 -21.66 -4.48 23.16
C SER A 379 -21.04 -5.86 23.27
N THR A 380 -19.71 -5.93 23.27
CA THR A 380 -18.95 -7.18 23.39
C THR A 380 -17.87 -7.01 24.44
N GLU A 381 -17.75 -7.96 25.37
CA GLU A 381 -16.61 -8.03 26.27
C GLU A 381 -15.41 -8.62 25.52
N GLU A 382 -14.27 -7.94 25.62
CA GLU A 382 -13.00 -8.29 25.00
C GLU A 382 -11.95 -8.47 26.09
N SER A 383 -10.95 -9.30 25.82
CA SER A 383 -9.83 -9.56 26.72
C SER A 383 -8.55 -9.73 25.93
N ILE A 384 -7.50 -8.98 26.28
CA ILE A 384 -6.20 -9.00 25.61
C ILE A 384 -5.13 -9.51 26.59
N LYS A 385 -4.33 -10.48 26.14
CA LYS A 385 -3.13 -10.92 26.86
C LYS A 385 -1.95 -10.01 26.52
N ILE A 386 -1.10 -9.73 27.51
CA ILE A 386 0.08 -8.87 27.35
C ILE A 386 1.31 -9.65 27.78
N LYS A 387 2.37 -9.60 26.97
CA LYS A 387 3.66 -10.23 27.28
C LYS A 387 4.16 -9.77 28.65
N ASP A 388 4.65 -10.73 29.44
CA ASP A 388 5.21 -10.52 30.78
C ASP A 388 4.23 -9.92 31.81
N VAL A 389 2.92 -9.91 31.52
CA VAL A 389 1.85 -9.52 32.43
C VAL A 389 0.95 -10.73 32.73
N LYS A 390 0.67 -10.97 34.01
CA LYS A 390 -0.11 -12.15 34.45
C LYS A 390 -1.60 -12.03 34.12
N ASP A 391 -2.18 -10.86 34.35
CA ASP A 391 -3.60 -10.60 34.17
C ASP A 391 -3.89 -10.13 32.75
N THR A 392 -5.10 -10.40 32.27
CA THR A 392 -5.58 -9.87 30.98
C THR A 392 -6.04 -8.43 31.09
N TYR A 393 -5.93 -7.70 30.00
CA TYR A 393 -6.59 -6.41 29.82
C TYR A 393 -8.01 -6.64 29.31
N ASP A 394 -8.98 -6.60 30.22
CA ASP A 394 -10.40 -6.79 29.90
C ASP A 394 -11.06 -5.44 29.62
N PHE A 395 -11.88 -5.34 28.58
CA PHE A 395 -12.63 -4.13 28.26
C PHE A 395 -13.91 -4.44 27.47
N ARG A 396 -14.73 -3.43 27.22
CA ARG A 396 -15.94 -3.57 26.40
C ARG A 396 -15.85 -2.73 25.13
N THR A 397 -16.22 -3.34 24.00
CA THR A 397 -16.41 -2.67 22.71
C THR A 397 -17.88 -2.45 22.46
N TYR A 398 -18.21 -1.44 21.65
CA TYR A 398 -19.58 -1.06 21.33
C TYR A 398 -19.74 -0.85 19.83
N SER A 399 -20.92 -1.17 19.31
CA SER A 399 -21.27 -0.93 17.91
C SER A 399 -22.67 -0.37 17.76
N THR A 400 -22.84 0.38 16.67
CA THR A 400 -24.13 0.88 16.18
C THR A 400 -24.53 0.10 14.93
N LYS A 401 -25.71 0.39 14.36
CA LYS A 401 -26.12 -0.16 13.06
C LYS A 401 -25.17 0.23 11.90
N PHE A 402 -24.31 1.24 12.08
CA PHE A 402 -23.35 1.69 11.08
C PHE A 402 -21.98 1.04 11.22
N GLY A 403 -21.65 0.48 12.38
CA GLY A 403 -20.33 -0.07 12.64
C GLY A 403 -19.84 0.16 14.07
N PRO A 404 -18.56 -0.12 14.34
CA PRO A 404 -17.97 0.04 15.66
C PRO A 404 -17.96 1.51 16.11
N VAL A 405 -18.06 1.72 17.42
CA VAL A 405 -17.86 3.01 18.08
C VAL A 405 -16.36 3.20 18.33
N ILE A 406 -15.77 4.23 17.73
CA ILE A 406 -14.33 4.51 17.81
C ILE A 406 -13.98 5.68 18.74
N SER A 407 -14.98 6.40 19.26
CA SER A 407 -14.77 7.45 20.24
C SER A 407 -14.48 6.88 21.64
N GLY A 408 -13.59 7.55 22.39
CA GLY A 408 -13.24 7.16 23.75
C GLY A 408 -12.17 6.06 23.87
N LEU A 409 -11.35 5.86 22.83
CA LEU A 409 -10.23 4.91 22.86
C LEU A 409 -9.05 5.39 23.75
N ASN A 410 -8.81 6.69 23.86
CA ASN A 410 -7.62 7.28 24.53
C ASN A 410 -7.73 7.51 26.05
N LYS A 411 -8.86 7.22 26.70
CA LYS A 411 -9.10 7.56 28.13
C LYS A 411 -9.09 6.36 29.07
N ARG A 412 -8.02 5.56 29.14
CA ARG A 412 -8.07 4.29 29.90
C ARG A 412 -6.85 4.04 30.80
N SER A 413 -7.12 3.95 32.11
CA SER A 413 -6.25 3.36 33.13
C SER A 413 -6.55 1.86 33.29
N PHE A 414 -5.56 1.05 33.71
CA PHE A 414 -5.73 -0.38 34.06
C PHE A 414 -6.88 -0.64 35.05
N SER A 415 -7.32 0.38 35.80
CA SER A 415 -8.41 0.26 36.78
C SER A 415 -9.82 0.65 36.27
N GLN A 416 -9.97 1.19 35.05
CA GLN A 416 -11.23 1.80 34.57
C GLN A 416 -12.00 1.03 33.49
N SER A 417 -11.63 -0.20 33.16
CA SER A 417 -11.97 -0.79 31.86
C SER A 417 -13.37 -1.43 31.68
N ARG A 418 -14.37 -1.22 32.55
CA ARG A 418 -15.71 -1.85 32.39
C ARG A 418 -16.88 -0.93 32.00
N GLY A 419 -16.69 0.39 31.98
CA GLY A 419 -17.78 1.36 31.75
C GLY A 419 -17.78 2.03 30.37
N PHE A 420 -18.97 2.37 29.86
CA PHE A 420 -19.12 3.21 28.67
C PHE A 420 -18.86 4.69 28.99
N ASN A 421 -17.60 5.11 28.95
CA ASN A 421 -17.20 6.48 29.23
C ASN A 421 -16.92 7.24 27.92
N GLN A 422 -17.86 8.08 27.51
CA GLN A 422 -17.70 8.96 26.35
C GLN A 422 -17.35 10.38 26.81
N PRO A 423 -16.48 11.10 26.08
CA PRO A 423 -16.05 12.46 26.44
C PRO A 423 -17.20 13.47 26.43
N GLU A 424 -18.23 13.22 25.62
CA GLU A 424 -19.42 14.06 25.45
C GLU A 424 -20.68 13.18 25.39
N ASN A 425 -21.87 13.77 25.33
CA ASN A 425 -23.13 13.05 25.04
C ASN A 425 -23.25 12.67 23.55
N LYS A 426 -22.12 12.33 22.92
CA LYS A 426 -21.98 11.99 21.50
C LYS A 426 -21.00 10.83 21.34
N ILE A 427 -21.16 10.10 20.25
CA ILE A 427 -20.28 9.03 19.82
C ILE A 427 -19.88 9.19 18.37
N VAL A 428 -18.71 8.68 18.01
CA VAL A 428 -18.29 8.53 16.61
C VAL A 428 -18.27 7.05 16.27
N THR A 429 -18.94 6.70 15.16
CA THR A 429 -18.93 5.35 14.61
C THR A 429 -18.28 5.33 13.23
N PHE A 430 -17.55 4.25 12.96
CA PHE A 430 -16.80 4.04 11.72
C PHE A 430 -17.52 3.05 10.83
N ARG A 431 -17.98 3.49 9.66
CA ARG A 431 -18.56 2.64 8.62
C ARG A 431 -17.51 2.39 7.56
N TRP A 432 -17.30 1.15 7.17
CA TRP A 432 -16.29 0.77 6.19
C TRP A 432 -16.75 -0.41 5.34
N THR A 433 -16.37 -0.44 4.05
CA THR A 433 -16.70 -1.56 3.14
C THR A 433 -16.05 -2.86 3.56
N GLY A 434 -14.96 -2.84 4.33
CA GLY A 434 -14.32 -4.06 4.84
C GLY A 434 -15.21 -4.90 5.77
N TYR A 435 -16.25 -4.29 6.35
CA TYR A 435 -17.26 -5.02 7.14
C TYR A 435 -18.31 -5.73 6.28
N GLU A 436 -18.29 -5.51 4.97
CA GLU A 436 -19.22 -6.13 4.06
C GLU A 436 -18.90 -7.60 3.82
N LEU A 437 -19.94 -8.43 3.91
CA LEU A 437 -19.84 -9.86 3.64
C LEU A 437 -19.79 -10.07 2.12
N SER A 438 -18.67 -10.62 1.64
CA SER A 438 -18.34 -10.84 0.23
C SER A 438 -17.39 -12.04 0.12
N ASP A 439 -17.28 -12.64 -1.06
CA ASP A 439 -16.56 -13.90 -1.26
C ASP A 439 -15.39 -13.72 -2.24
N GLU A 440 -14.36 -13.00 -1.78
CA GLU A 440 -13.15 -12.75 -2.57
C GLU A 440 -12.40 -14.05 -2.93
N ILE A 441 -12.48 -15.09 -2.09
CA ILE A 441 -11.89 -16.41 -2.39
C ILE A 441 -12.53 -16.99 -3.65
N ASN A 442 -13.86 -16.96 -3.76
CA ASN A 442 -14.57 -17.43 -4.94
C ASN A 442 -14.29 -16.55 -6.17
N ALA A 443 -14.23 -15.22 -5.99
CA ALA A 443 -13.87 -14.32 -7.07
C ALA A 443 -12.47 -14.66 -7.63
N LEU A 444 -11.47 -14.79 -6.77
CA LEU A 444 -10.09 -15.13 -7.16
C LEU A 444 -9.99 -16.53 -7.75
N HIS A 445 -10.72 -17.52 -7.21
CA HIS A 445 -10.75 -18.87 -7.77
C HIS A 445 -11.28 -18.88 -9.21
N LYS A 446 -12.38 -18.16 -9.45
CA LYS A 446 -12.95 -18.01 -10.80
C LYS A 446 -12.04 -17.21 -11.73
N VAL A 447 -11.36 -16.17 -11.24
CA VAL A 447 -10.34 -15.44 -12.00
C VAL A 447 -9.19 -16.38 -12.41
N ASN A 448 -8.65 -17.16 -11.46
CA ASN A 448 -7.54 -18.08 -11.69
C ASN A 448 -7.88 -19.16 -12.73
N THR A 449 -9.15 -19.56 -12.81
CA THR A 449 -9.63 -20.64 -13.69
C THR A 449 -10.41 -20.16 -14.92
N ALA A 450 -10.55 -18.84 -15.11
CA ALA A 450 -11.33 -18.25 -16.19
C ALA A 450 -10.79 -18.65 -17.58
N LYS A 451 -11.69 -19.05 -18.47
CA LYS A 451 -11.36 -19.54 -19.82
C LYS A 451 -11.61 -18.54 -20.93
N ASN A 452 -12.17 -17.39 -20.60
CA ASN A 452 -12.43 -16.30 -21.53
C ASN A 452 -12.73 -15.02 -20.76
N LYS A 453 -12.76 -13.90 -21.48
CA LYS A 453 -13.11 -12.57 -20.97
C LYS A 453 -14.40 -12.55 -20.14
N GLU A 454 -15.47 -13.21 -20.59
CA GLU A 454 -16.78 -13.11 -19.92
C GLU A 454 -16.79 -13.86 -18.58
N GLU A 455 -16.15 -15.03 -18.52
CA GLU A 455 -15.91 -15.74 -17.26
C GLU A 455 -15.06 -14.90 -16.29
N PHE A 456 -13.98 -14.29 -16.80
CA PHE A 456 -13.11 -13.42 -16.00
C PHE A 456 -13.88 -12.23 -15.41
N ARG A 457 -14.70 -11.55 -16.23
CA ARG A 457 -15.53 -10.44 -15.75
C ARG A 457 -16.55 -10.91 -14.73
N THR A 458 -17.33 -11.94 -15.06
CA THR A 458 -18.39 -12.46 -14.19
C THR A 458 -17.82 -12.92 -12.84
N ALA A 459 -16.58 -13.43 -12.81
CA ALA A 459 -15.88 -13.76 -11.58
C ALA A 459 -15.77 -12.56 -10.61
N LEU A 460 -15.55 -11.35 -11.12
CA LEU A 460 -15.38 -10.14 -10.33
C LEU A 460 -16.68 -9.57 -9.76
N SER A 461 -17.85 -10.08 -10.17
CA SER A 461 -19.16 -9.64 -9.65
C SER A 461 -19.38 -9.94 -8.16
N VAL A 462 -18.65 -10.93 -7.61
CA VAL A 462 -18.73 -11.31 -6.19
C VAL A 462 -17.58 -10.77 -5.35
N TYR A 463 -16.67 -9.99 -5.96
CA TYR A 463 -15.55 -9.34 -5.29
C TYR A 463 -16.05 -8.08 -4.57
N GLY A 464 -15.84 -7.97 -3.26
CA GLY A 464 -16.39 -6.88 -2.44
C GLY A 464 -15.37 -5.84 -1.99
N THR A 465 -14.19 -6.25 -1.54
CA THR A 465 -13.21 -5.32 -0.93
C THR A 465 -11.78 -5.90 -0.93
N PRO A 466 -10.72 -5.08 -1.06
CA PRO A 466 -10.75 -3.64 -1.35
C PRO A 466 -11.19 -3.35 -2.78
N ALA A 467 -11.84 -2.21 -3.02
CA ALA A 467 -12.18 -1.86 -4.39
C ALA A 467 -10.90 -1.58 -5.21
N VAL A 468 -10.76 -2.28 -6.33
CA VAL A 468 -9.55 -2.26 -7.16
C VAL A 468 -9.89 -2.20 -8.65
N ASN A 469 -8.89 -1.76 -9.41
CA ASN A 469 -8.87 -1.73 -10.86
C ASN A 469 -8.19 -2.99 -11.38
N PHE A 470 -8.91 -3.85 -12.11
CA PHE A 470 -8.32 -4.95 -12.87
C PHE A 470 -8.02 -4.49 -14.30
N THR A 471 -6.78 -4.66 -14.74
CA THR A 471 -6.40 -4.70 -16.16
C THR A 471 -6.22 -6.16 -16.54
N PHE A 472 -6.58 -6.53 -17.78
CA PHE A 472 -6.35 -7.89 -18.24
C PHE A 472 -6.19 -7.97 -19.75
N ALA A 473 -5.62 -9.09 -20.20
CA ALA A 473 -5.59 -9.48 -21.60
C ALA A 473 -5.77 -10.99 -21.76
N ASP A 474 -6.24 -11.42 -22.93
CA ASP A 474 -6.39 -12.83 -23.26
C ASP A 474 -5.68 -13.24 -24.56
N THR A 475 -5.50 -14.56 -24.72
CA THR A 475 -4.85 -15.15 -25.91
C THR A 475 -5.64 -14.96 -27.20
N ALA A 476 -6.92 -14.56 -27.14
CA ALA A 476 -7.72 -14.16 -28.29
C ALA A 476 -7.38 -12.74 -28.78
N GLY A 477 -6.57 -12.00 -28.03
CA GLY A 477 -6.10 -10.66 -28.39
C GLY A 477 -6.91 -9.54 -27.75
N ASN A 478 -7.82 -9.85 -26.82
CA ASN A 478 -8.57 -8.83 -26.11
C ASN A 478 -7.70 -8.17 -25.04
N ILE A 479 -7.92 -6.88 -24.81
CA ILE A 479 -7.45 -6.12 -23.65
C ILE A 479 -8.66 -5.48 -22.96
N GLY A 480 -8.61 -5.40 -21.63
CA GLY A 480 -9.73 -4.92 -20.85
C GLY A 480 -9.35 -4.25 -19.53
N TYR A 481 -10.30 -3.45 -19.05
CA TYR A 481 -10.33 -2.80 -17.75
C TYR A 481 -11.67 -3.09 -17.08
N GLN A 482 -11.64 -3.46 -15.80
CA GLN A 482 -12.83 -3.70 -15.00
C GLN A 482 -12.58 -3.29 -13.55
N VAL A 483 -13.42 -2.40 -13.02
CA VAL A 483 -13.48 -2.16 -11.57
C VAL A 483 -14.15 -3.35 -10.89
N ALA A 484 -13.60 -3.75 -9.74
CA ALA A 484 -14.17 -4.75 -8.85
C ALA A 484 -14.18 -4.24 -7.40
N GLY A 485 -15.25 -4.52 -6.67
CA GLY A 485 -15.43 -4.07 -5.28
C GLY A 485 -16.62 -3.14 -5.08
N LYS A 486 -16.98 -2.95 -3.81
CA LYS A 486 -18.14 -2.18 -3.37
C LYS A 486 -17.82 -0.68 -3.34
N ILE A 487 -18.57 0.11 -4.11
CA ILE A 487 -18.54 1.57 -4.08
C ILE A 487 -19.82 2.07 -3.39
N PRO A 488 -19.74 2.70 -2.20
CA PRO A 488 -20.93 3.11 -1.46
C PRO A 488 -21.76 4.18 -2.18
N VAL A 489 -23.08 3.96 -2.26
CA VAL A 489 -24.05 4.97 -2.71
C VAL A 489 -24.63 5.66 -1.48
N ARG A 490 -24.37 6.96 -1.33
CA ARG A 490 -24.74 7.76 -0.16
C ARG A 490 -26.05 8.52 -0.41
N ASN A 491 -26.91 8.61 0.61
CA ASN A 491 -28.17 9.36 0.56
C ASN A 491 -27.90 10.87 0.55
N ASN A 492 -27.64 11.46 -0.62
CA ASN A 492 -27.38 12.89 -0.74
C ASN A 492 -28.28 13.53 -1.83
N PRO A 493 -29.06 14.58 -1.52
CA PRO A 493 -29.94 15.24 -2.49
C PRO A 493 -29.21 16.06 -3.58
N GLU A 494 -27.89 16.22 -3.52
CA GLU A 494 -27.12 17.16 -4.38
C GLU A 494 -26.30 16.52 -5.52
N ASN A 495 -26.54 15.25 -5.91
CA ASN A 495 -25.85 14.58 -7.03
C ASN A 495 -24.32 14.73 -7.00
N LEU A 496 -23.65 14.09 -6.04
CA LEU A 496 -22.22 14.33 -5.81
C LEU A 496 -21.30 13.63 -6.82
N THR A 497 -20.43 14.44 -7.42
CA THR A 497 -19.10 14.06 -7.90
C THR A 497 -17.99 14.62 -6.98
N GLN A 498 -18.32 14.98 -5.74
CA GLN A 498 -17.45 15.72 -4.80
C GLN A 498 -17.27 14.99 -3.46
N MET A 499 -16.32 15.49 -2.67
CA MET A 499 -15.89 14.95 -1.38
C MET A 499 -17.03 14.84 -0.36
N ILE A 500 -17.01 13.79 0.45
CA ILE A 500 -17.98 13.52 1.50
C ILE A 500 -17.49 14.08 2.83
N TYR A 501 -18.43 14.57 3.64
CA TYR A 501 -18.19 15.13 4.96
C TYR A 501 -18.72 14.17 6.04
N PRO A 502 -18.13 14.14 7.25
CA PRO A 502 -18.73 13.43 8.38
C PRO A 502 -20.18 13.90 8.60
N SER A 503 -21.10 12.97 8.88
CA SER A 503 -22.54 13.28 8.97
C SER A 503 -23.15 12.86 10.31
N SER A 504 -24.35 13.35 10.61
CA SER A 504 -25.17 12.90 11.75
C SER A 504 -26.17 11.81 11.34
N GLY A 505 -25.94 11.14 10.21
CA GLY A 505 -26.84 10.13 9.64
C GLY A 505 -27.67 10.62 8.44
N GLU A 506 -27.41 11.81 7.93
CA GLU A 506 -28.07 12.29 6.71
C GLU A 506 -27.50 11.60 5.46
N LEU A 507 -26.19 11.34 5.46
CA LEU A 507 -25.44 10.74 4.35
C LEU A 507 -25.32 9.21 4.45
N GLU A 508 -26.32 8.56 5.05
CA GLU A 508 -26.38 7.10 5.19
C GLU A 508 -26.15 6.38 3.85
N TRP A 509 -25.45 5.25 3.89
CA TRP A 509 -25.32 4.37 2.72
C TRP A 509 -26.69 3.77 2.38
N THR A 510 -27.12 3.95 1.13
CA THR A 510 -28.38 3.42 0.58
C THR A 510 -28.17 2.11 -0.18
N GLY A 511 -26.92 1.75 -0.46
CA GLY A 511 -26.53 0.57 -1.20
C GLY A 511 -25.12 0.72 -1.76
N PHE A 512 -24.83 -0.07 -2.78
CA PHE A 512 -23.59 -0.02 -3.53
C PHE A 512 -23.89 0.15 -5.01
N VAL A 513 -22.94 0.71 -5.75
CA VAL A 513 -23.05 0.80 -7.22
C VAL A 513 -23.25 -0.61 -7.80
N PRO A 514 -24.26 -0.83 -8.65
CA PRO A 514 -24.47 -2.12 -9.30
C PRO A 514 -23.25 -2.54 -10.13
N TYR A 515 -22.95 -3.84 -10.18
CA TYR A 515 -21.76 -4.36 -10.86
C TYR A 515 -21.71 -3.96 -12.34
N GLU A 516 -22.86 -4.01 -13.03
CA GLU A 516 -23.02 -3.67 -14.44
C GLU A 516 -22.75 -2.19 -14.74
N GLU A 517 -22.79 -1.34 -13.70
CA GLU A 517 -22.57 0.09 -13.81
C GLU A 517 -21.14 0.49 -13.41
N LEU A 518 -20.37 -0.43 -12.80
CA LEU A 518 -18.97 -0.18 -12.44
C LEU A 518 -18.13 0.16 -13.69
N PRO A 519 -17.16 1.10 -13.58
CA PRO A 519 -16.33 1.48 -14.72
C PRO A 519 -15.63 0.29 -15.38
N ASN A 520 -15.74 0.19 -16.70
CA ASN A 520 -15.09 -0.85 -17.51
C ASN A 520 -14.85 -0.36 -18.95
N GLU A 521 -13.81 -0.89 -19.60
CA GLU A 521 -13.46 -0.59 -21.00
C GLU A 521 -12.85 -1.82 -21.67
N TYR A 522 -13.14 -2.04 -22.96
CA TYR A 522 -12.63 -3.19 -23.73
C TYR A 522 -12.15 -2.77 -25.11
N ASN A 523 -10.98 -3.29 -25.50
CA ASN A 523 -10.40 -3.10 -26.83
C ASN A 523 -10.51 -1.64 -27.34
N PRO A 524 -10.07 -0.63 -26.58
CA PRO A 524 -10.17 0.76 -27.01
C PRO A 524 -9.36 0.99 -28.30
N GLU A 525 -9.80 1.94 -29.12
CA GLU A 525 -9.15 2.24 -30.41
C GLU A 525 -7.67 2.64 -30.28
N ARG A 526 -7.30 3.30 -29.18
CA ARG A 526 -5.90 3.66 -28.89
C ARG A 526 -4.99 2.43 -28.73
N GLY A 527 -5.58 1.23 -28.55
CA GLY A 527 -4.89 -0.04 -28.51
C GLY A 527 -4.12 -0.31 -27.21
N PHE A 528 -4.36 0.48 -26.17
CA PHE A 528 -3.79 0.29 -24.83
C PHE A 528 -4.73 0.82 -23.72
N ILE A 529 -4.51 0.35 -22.50
CA ILE A 529 -5.20 0.78 -21.27
C ILE A 529 -4.12 1.04 -20.20
N ILE A 530 -4.29 2.09 -19.40
CA ILE A 530 -3.37 2.48 -18.32
C ILE A 530 -4.17 2.75 -17.06
N THR A 531 -3.67 2.26 -15.92
CA THR A 531 -4.07 2.69 -14.59
C THR A 531 -2.83 2.92 -13.74
N ALA A 532 -2.71 4.13 -13.21
CA ALA A 532 -1.68 4.52 -12.24
C ALA A 532 -2.34 5.08 -10.97
N ASN A 533 -3.49 4.52 -10.58
CA ASN A 533 -4.43 5.04 -9.57
C ASN A 533 -5.00 6.43 -9.92
N ASN A 534 -4.98 6.80 -11.20
CA ASN A 534 -5.64 7.98 -11.74
C ASN A 534 -7.17 7.78 -11.80
N LYS A 535 -7.91 8.88 -11.93
CA LYS A 535 -9.38 8.87 -11.95
C LYS A 535 -9.92 7.97 -13.09
N PRO A 536 -10.83 7.01 -12.81
CA PRO A 536 -11.32 6.08 -13.84
C PRO A 536 -12.04 6.72 -15.01
N VAL A 537 -13.00 7.60 -14.71
CA VAL A 537 -13.92 8.21 -15.68
C VAL A 537 -14.08 9.68 -15.31
N LYS A 538 -14.06 10.58 -16.30
CA LYS A 538 -14.16 12.03 -16.09
C LYS A 538 -15.47 12.42 -15.40
N ASN A 539 -16.60 12.07 -16.03
CA ASN A 539 -17.95 12.41 -15.60
C ASN A 539 -18.73 11.15 -15.19
N TYR A 540 -18.36 10.55 -14.06
CA TYR A 540 -19.05 9.38 -13.53
C TYR A 540 -20.22 9.79 -12.63
N LYS A 541 -21.37 9.14 -12.79
CA LYS A 541 -22.60 9.50 -12.06
C LYS A 541 -22.58 9.19 -10.56
N TYR A 542 -21.67 8.30 -10.13
CA TYR A 542 -21.46 7.99 -8.72
C TYR A 542 -20.13 8.58 -8.24
N TYR A 543 -20.10 9.06 -7.00
CA TYR A 543 -18.84 9.44 -6.37
C TYR A 543 -18.04 8.17 -6.03
N ILE A 544 -16.79 8.12 -6.51
CA ILE A 544 -15.83 7.08 -6.17
C ILE A 544 -14.87 7.60 -5.10
N SER A 545 -14.19 8.73 -5.39
CA SER A 545 -13.16 9.30 -4.53
C SER A 545 -12.65 10.65 -5.05
N ASN A 546 -11.95 11.38 -4.17
CA ASN A 546 -11.05 12.48 -4.52
C ASN A 546 -9.57 12.20 -4.17
N LEU A 547 -9.26 10.96 -3.77
CA LEU A 547 -7.94 10.54 -3.26
C LEU A 547 -7.03 9.94 -4.32
N TYR A 548 -7.34 10.12 -5.62
CA TYR A 548 -6.51 9.64 -6.72
C TYR A 548 -5.05 10.11 -6.61
N GLU A 549 -4.16 9.33 -7.22
CA GLU A 549 -2.77 9.71 -7.33
C GLU A 549 -2.58 10.92 -8.27
N PRO A 550 -1.49 11.70 -8.13
CA PRO A 550 -1.16 12.75 -9.09
C PRO A 550 -1.07 12.17 -10.50
N HIS A 551 -1.59 12.92 -11.48
CA HIS A 551 -1.69 12.48 -12.88
C HIS A 551 -0.35 12.09 -13.55
N TYR A 552 0.78 12.59 -13.04
CA TYR A 552 2.09 12.50 -13.69
C TYR A 552 2.52 11.09 -14.08
N ARG A 553 2.25 10.06 -13.25
CA ARG A 553 2.61 8.66 -13.60
C ARG A 553 1.78 8.16 -14.79
N ALA A 554 0.46 8.34 -14.72
CA ALA A 554 -0.45 7.93 -15.80
C ALA A 554 -0.12 8.65 -17.11
N GLU A 555 0.12 9.97 -17.05
CA GLU A 555 0.48 10.78 -18.21
C GLU A 555 1.82 10.35 -18.79
N LYS A 556 2.82 10.08 -17.94
CA LYS A 556 4.12 9.64 -18.41
C LYS A 556 4.05 8.26 -19.07
N ILE A 557 3.29 7.31 -18.52
CA ILE A 557 3.06 6.00 -19.16
C ILE A 557 2.35 6.19 -20.51
N GLU A 558 1.37 7.09 -20.59
CA GLU A 558 0.68 7.40 -21.85
C GLU A 558 1.64 7.94 -22.89
N GLN A 559 2.50 8.90 -22.54
CA GLN A 559 3.55 9.42 -23.42
C GLN A 559 4.50 8.32 -23.92
N GLU A 560 4.91 7.38 -23.05
CA GLU A 560 5.76 6.25 -23.45
C GLU A 560 5.03 5.32 -24.44
N LEU A 561 3.75 4.99 -24.19
CA LEU A 561 2.95 4.09 -25.04
C LEU A 561 2.52 4.72 -26.38
N GLU A 562 2.48 6.04 -26.46
CA GLU A 562 2.22 6.80 -27.69
C GLU A 562 3.50 7.06 -28.51
N SER A 563 4.66 7.12 -27.85
CA SER A 563 5.95 7.38 -28.52
C SER A 563 6.36 6.29 -29.52
N ARG A 564 5.73 5.11 -29.45
CA ARG A 564 6.06 3.94 -30.28
C ARG A 564 4.82 3.20 -30.74
N SER A 565 4.94 2.56 -31.90
CA SER A 565 3.86 1.76 -32.49
C SER A 565 3.85 0.31 -31.98
N ILE A 566 5.02 -0.27 -31.68
CA ILE A 566 5.21 -1.68 -31.33
C ILE A 566 6.09 -1.78 -30.08
N PHE A 567 5.74 -2.70 -29.17
CA PHE A 567 6.45 -2.95 -27.92
C PHE A 567 6.85 -4.43 -27.80
N SER A 568 8.03 -4.67 -27.23
CA SER A 568 8.45 -5.98 -26.72
C SER A 568 8.33 -6.00 -25.20
N ALA A 569 8.51 -7.19 -24.59
CA ALA A 569 8.61 -7.30 -23.13
C ALA A 569 9.79 -6.49 -22.56
N ASP A 570 10.91 -6.37 -23.30
CA ASP A 570 12.06 -5.58 -22.84
C ASP A 570 11.78 -4.08 -22.83
N GLU A 571 10.98 -3.58 -23.77
CA GLU A 571 10.53 -2.18 -23.72
C GLU A 571 9.62 -1.91 -22.52
N PHE A 572 8.79 -2.88 -22.13
CA PHE A 572 7.99 -2.77 -20.90
C PHE A 572 8.87 -2.71 -19.65
N LYS A 573 9.99 -3.45 -19.61
CA LYS A 573 10.98 -3.38 -18.50
C LYS A 573 11.56 -1.98 -18.40
N LEU A 574 11.93 -1.36 -19.53
CA LEU A 574 12.48 0.00 -19.57
C LEU A 574 11.46 1.05 -19.08
N ILE A 575 10.18 0.90 -19.43
CA ILE A 575 9.12 1.79 -18.94
C ILE A 575 8.96 1.65 -17.41
N GLN A 576 8.92 0.43 -16.86
CA GLN A 576 8.76 0.19 -15.41
C GLN A 576 9.89 0.80 -14.57
N ILE A 577 11.07 1.05 -15.15
CA ILE A 577 12.22 1.65 -14.44
C ILE A 577 12.46 3.13 -14.76
N ASN A 578 11.54 3.79 -15.46
CA ASN A 578 11.67 5.18 -15.89
C ASN A 578 11.62 6.16 -14.70
N PHE A 579 12.64 7.04 -14.62
CA PHE A 579 12.82 8.05 -13.57
C PHE A 579 12.47 9.48 -14.01
N SER A 580 11.84 9.66 -15.16
CA SER A 580 11.38 10.97 -15.64
C SER A 580 10.28 11.53 -14.75
N SER A 581 10.43 12.77 -14.28
CA SER A 581 9.41 13.44 -13.45
C SER A 581 8.76 14.61 -14.20
N LEU A 582 7.49 14.42 -14.60
CA LEU A 582 6.68 15.50 -15.18
C LEU A 582 6.37 16.60 -14.15
N GLN A 583 6.25 16.23 -12.87
CA GLN A 583 6.14 17.21 -11.78
C GLN A 583 7.38 18.09 -11.69
N ALA A 584 8.58 17.50 -11.75
CA ALA A 584 9.82 18.26 -11.67
C ALA A 584 9.95 19.24 -12.83
N LYS A 585 9.57 18.81 -14.05
CA LYS A 585 9.49 19.66 -15.22
C LYS A 585 8.53 20.84 -15.00
N GLU A 586 7.31 20.58 -14.53
CA GLU A 586 6.31 21.62 -14.25
C GLU A 586 6.80 22.62 -13.19
N PHE A 587 7.32 22.10 -12.07
CA PHE A 587 7.72 22.93 -10.94
C PHE A 587 8.98 23.75 -11.22
N CYS A 588 9.96 23.17 -11.93
CA CYS A 588 11.13 23.91 -12.40
C CYS A 588 10.74 25.03 -13.36
N GLN A 589 9.69 24.85 -14.17
CA GLN A 589 9.19 25.93 -15.01
C GLN A 589 8.68 27.12 -14.18
N TYR A 590 8.04 26.90 -13.03
CA TYR A 590 7.68 28.00 -12.13
C TYR A 590 8.91 28.70 -11.52
N ILE A 591 9.99 27.97 -11.23
CA ILE A 591 11.28 28.57 -10.79
C ILE A 591 11.85 29.45 -11.90
N ILE A 592 11.96 28.92 -13.12
CA ILE A 592 12.45 29.64 -14.30
C ILE A 592 11.59 30.89 -14.54
N ASP A 593 10.28 30.74 -14.42
CA ASP A 593 9.33 31.83 -14.64
C ASP A 593 9.44 32.94 -13.58
N ALA A 594 9.66 32.57 -12.32
CA ALA A 594 9.82 33.51 -11.22
C ALA A 594 11.15 34.31 -11.30
N PHE A 595 12.11 33.85 -12.10
CA PHE A 595 13.41 34.49 -12.35
C PHE A 595 13.61 34.90 -13.83
N LYS A 596 12.52 35.12 -14.61
CA LYS A 596 12.56 35.43 -16.07
C LYS A 596 13.61 36.45 -16.47
N ASP A 597 13.83 37.48 -15.66
CA ASP A 597 14.99 38.36 -15.79
C ASP A 597 16.18 37.73 -15.04
N SER A 598 17.11 37.11 -15.77
CA SER A 598 18.30 36.48 -15.18
C SER A 598 19.12 37.39 -14.25
N ASN A 599 19.05 38.72 -14.43
CA ASN A 599 19.64 39.72 -13.54
C ASN A 599 19.00 39.77 -12.14
N ALA A 600 17.86 39.10 -11.93
CA ALA A 600 17.17 38.97 -10.65
C ALA A 600 17.61 37.74 -9.85
N VAL A 601 18.38 36.82 -10.43
CA VAL A 601 19.01 35.72 -9.70
C VAL A 601 20.28 36.25 -9.03
N PRO A 602 20.42 36.18 -7.69
CA PRO A 602 21.66 36.56 -7.04
C PRO A 602 22.83 35.70 -7.57
N GLN A 603 23.99 36.32 -7.78
CA GLN A 603 25.14 35.67 -8.45
C GLN A 603 25.55 34.33 -7.81
N GLU A 604 25.45 34.22 -6.49
CA GLU A 604 25.75 32.98 -5.75
C GLU A 604 24.81 31.80 -6.09
N TYR A 605 23.60 32.08 -6.59
CA TYR A 605 22.61 31.06 -6.94
C TYR A 605 22.52 30.73 -8.44
N LEU A 606 23.19 31.52 -9.29
CA LEU A 606 23.08 31.42 -10.75
C LEU A 606 23.49 30.02 -11.27
N LYS A 607 24.53 29.42 -10.69
CA LYS A 607 25.01 28.08 -11.09
C LYS A 607 23.96 26.98 -10.90
N TYR A 608 23.16 27.05 -9.83
CA TYR A 608 22.11 26.06 -9.56
C TYR A 608 20.87 26.30 -10.43
N PHE A 609 20.55 27.57 -10.69
CA PHE A 609 19.48 27.93 -11.61
C PHE A 609 19.76 27.44 -13.03
N ASP A 610 20.99 27.67 -13.52
CA ASP A 610 21.44 27.20 -14.83
C ASP A 610 21.44 25.67 -14.93
N LEU A 611 21.76 24.98 -13.84
CA LEU A 611 21.68 23.53 -13.75
C LEU A 611 20.22 23.05 -13.92
N LEU A 612 19.26 23.62 -13.18
CA LEU A 612 17.83 23.26 -13.30
C LEU A 612 17.27 23.57 -14.69
N LYS A 613 17.74 24.63 -15.35
CA LYS A 613 17.31 25.01 -16.70
C LYS A 613 17.79 24.02 -17.78
N LYS A 614 18.93 23.37 -17.56
CA LYS A 614 19.53 22.38 -18.48
C LYS A 614 19.17 20.94 -18.14
N TRP A 615 18.60 20.70 -16.96
CA TRP A 615 18.24 19.37 -16.50
C TRP A 615 17.15 18.75 -17.38
N ASP A 616 17.28 17.46 -17.64
CA ASP A 616 16.36 16.62 -18.41
C ASP A 616 15.21 16.04 -17.58
N TYR A 617 15.11 16.46 -16.31
CA TYR A 617 14.09 16.03 -15.34
C TYR A 617 14.14 14.52 -15.02
N GLN A 618 15.28 13.87 -15.25
CA GLN A 618 15.54 12.52 -14.80
C GLN A 618 15.99 12.51 -13.34
N MET A 619 15.21 11.85 -12.48
CA MET A 619 15.52 11.65 -11.06
C MET A 619 16.53 10.50 -10.86
N THR A 620 17.61 10.45 -11.64
CA THR A 620 18.63 9.40 -11.50
C THR A 620 19.40 9.56 -10.19
N SER A 621 19.98 8.48 -9.67
CA SER A 621 20.83 8.52 -8.46
C SER A 621 22.05 9.43 -8.61
N PHE A 622 22.49 9.71 -9.83
CA PHE A 622 23.65 10.55 -10.12
C PHE A 622 23.29 12.01 -10.44
N SER A 623 22.04 12.45 -10.23
CA SER A 623 21.58 13.80 -10.60
C SER A 623 21.64 14.77 -9.42
N PRO A 624 22.51 15.81 -9.44
CA PRO A 624 22.44 16.90 -8.48
C PRO A 624 21.17 17.75 -8.61
N ALA A 625 20.68 17.92 -9.84
CA ALA A 625 19.47 18.70 -10.11
C ALA A 625 18.23 18.07 -9.45
N ALA A 626 18.16 16.75 -9.41
CA ALA A 626 17.10 16.01 -8.72
C ALA A 626 17.09 16.31 -7.21
N THR A 627 18.25 16.34 -6.55
CA THR A 627 18.38 16.70 -5.13
C THR A 627 17.93 18.14 -4.87
N ILE A 628 18.37 19.08 -5.71
CA ILE A 628 17.96 20.49 -5.59
C ILE A 628 16.45 20.63 -5.74
N PHE A 629 15.86 19.93 -6.73
CA PHE A 629 14.43 19.93 -6.94
C PHE A 629 13.66 19.33 -5.75
N ALA A 630 14.07 18.16 -5.26
CA ALA A 630 13.45 17.50 -4.11
C ALA A 630 13.50 18.40 -2.85
N GLN A 631 14.63 19.07 -2.62
CA GLN A 631 14.75 20.03 -1.51
C GLN A 631 13.86 21.26 -1.73
N PHE A 632 13.82 21.81 -2.94
CA PHE A 632 12.94 22.91 -3.30
C PHE A 632 11.48 22.57 -3.01
N GLU A 633 11.03 21.38 -3.41
CA GLU A 633 9.66 20.92 -3.23
C GLU A 633 9.24 20.92 -1.74
N ILE A 634 10.03 20.28 -0.87
CA ILE A 634 9.68 20.21 0.56
C ILE A 634 9.76 21.58 1.24
N ILE A 635 10.69 22.44 0.83
CA ILE A 635 10.80 23.81 1.36
C ILE A 635 9.63 24.67 0.86
N LEU A 636 9.15 24.45 -0.36
CA LEU A 636 7.95 25.11 -0.87
C LEU A 636 6.73 24.72 -0.04
N TYR A 637 6.55 23.44 0.28
CA TYR A 637 5.48 23.01 1.19
C TYR A 637 5.58 23.65 2.56
N LYS A 638 6.78 23.70 3.14
CA LYS A 638 7.01 24.40 4.42
C LYS A 638 6.61 25.87 4.32
N ASN A 639 7.09 26.57 3.30
CA ASN A 639 6.85 28.01 3.16
C ASN A 639 5.37 28.34 2.91
N LEU A 640 4.62 27.47 2.24
CA LEU A 640 3.18 27.67 1.99
C LEU A 640 2.31 27.27 3.17
N TYR A 641 2.58 26.13 3.82
CA TYR A 641 1.61 25.50 4.71
C TYR A 641 2.00 25.53 6.20
N TYR A 642 3.30 25.57 6.55
CA TYR A 642 3.73 25.38 7.94
C TYR A 642 3.19 26.45 8.89
N ASN A 643 3.28 27.73 8.52
CA ASN A 643 2.80 28.83 9.37
C ASN A 643 1.27 28.83 9.54
N VAL A 644 0.55 28.24 8.59
CA VAL A 644 -0.91 28.12 8.62
C VAL A 644 -1.34 26.95 9.49
N LEU A 645 -0.73 25.79 9.29
CA LEU A 645 -1.14 24.54 9.92
C LEU A 645 -0.51 24.33 11.30
N GLY A 646 0.67 24.92 11.56
CA GLY A 646 1.48 24.56 12.73
C GLY A 646 2.14 23.18 12.56
N GLN A 647 3.07 22.84 13.45
CA GLN A 647 3.97 21.69 13.27
C GLN A 647 3.25 20.34 13.14
N GLU A 648 2.35 20.01 14.07
CA GLU A 648 1.71 18.69 14.11
C GLU A 648 0.81 18.45 12.89
N LEU A 649 -0.15 19.36 12.66
CA LEU A 649 -1.06 19.27 11.53
C LEU A 649 -0.36 19.40 10.17
N PHE A 650 0.73 20.15 10.08
CA PHE A 650 1.56 20.18 8.88
C PHE A 650 2.21 18.82 8.60
N ASN A 651 2.75 18.15 9.63
CA ASN A 651 3.31 16.80 9.47
C ASN A 651 2.25 15.78 9.05
N ASP A 652 1.03 15.89 9.58
CA ASP A 652 -0.08 15.02 9.19
C ASP A 652 -0.55 15.32 7.75
N TYR A 653 -0.60 16.59 7.34
CA TYR A 653 -0.87 16.97 5.94
C TYR A 653 0.19 16.45 4.96
N LEU A 654 1.46 16.39 5.37
CA LEU A 654 2.55 15.83 4.57
C LEU A 654 2.57 14.30 4.51
N PHE A 655 1.77 13.60 5.33
CA PHE A 655 1.77 12.14 5.40
C PHE A 655 1.24 11.50 4.10
N LEU A 656 0.10 11.98 3.60
CA LEU A 656 -0.47 11.53 2.32
C LEU A 656 0.01 12.44 1.19
N LYS A 657 1.16 12.11 0.61
CA LYS A 657 1.92 12.97 -0.31
C LYS A 657 1.17 13.36 -1.58
N ASN A 658 0.24 12.52 -2.05
CA ASN A 658 -0.62 12.84 -3.19
C ASN A 658 -1.46 14.11 -2.98
N ILE A 659 -1.74 14.51 -1.72
CA ILE A 659 -2.49 15.73 -1.40
C ILE A 659 -1.64 17.00 -1.57
N PRO A 660 -0.52 17.22 -0.85
CA PRO A 660 0.31 18.40 -1.03
C PRO A 660 0.85 18.54 -2.44
N VAL A 661 1.20 17.43 -3.12
CA VAL A 661 1.65 17.46 -4.52
C VAL A 661 0.56 18.02 -5.44
N ARG A 662 -0.66 17.46 -5.40
CA ARG A 662 -1.77 17.92 -6.26
C ARG A 662 -2.20 19.34 -5.94
N ASN A 663 -2.33 19.67 -4.65
CA ASN A 663 -2.72 21.01 -4.23
C ASN A 663 -1.69 22.05 -4.65
N THR A 664 -0.40 21.81 -4.42
CA THR A 664 0.63 22.79 -4.77
C THR A 664 0.70 23.02 -6.28
N GLY A 665 0.62 21.97 -7.11
CA GLY A 665 0.53 22.12 -8.57
C GLY A 665 -0.67 22.99 -8.99
N ARG A 666 -1.86 22.73 -8.43
CA ARG A 666 -3.07 23.53 -8.68
C ARG A 666 -2.91 25.00 -8.22
N LEU A 667 -2.32 25.24 -7.06
CA LEU A 667 -2.13 26.60 -6.52
C LEU A 667 -1.13 27.41 -7.37
N LEU A 668 -0.04 26.79 -7.83
CA LEU A 668 0.94 27.44 -8.69
C LEU A 668 0.36 27.80 -10.07
N LYS A 669 -0.51 26.94 -10.63
CA LYS A 669 -1.23 27.17 -11.90
C LYS A 669 -2.25 28.32 -11.80
N THR A 670 -3.00 28.40 -10.70
CA THR A 670 -4.12 29.35 -10.55
C THR A 670 -3.72 30.73 -10.02
N ASN A 671 -2.58 30.86 -9.32
CA ASN A 671 -2.00 32.10 -8.78
C ASN A 671 -2.92 33.03 -7.97
N LYS A 672 -4.07 32.55 -7.48
CA LYS A 672 -5.11 33.35 -6.80
C LYS A 672 -5.37 32.94 -5.34
N SER A 673 -4.55 32.06 -4.79
CA SER A 673 -4.73 31.50 -3.46
C SER A 673 -4.44 32.50 -2.34
N TRP A 674 -5.24 32.44 -1.27
CA TRP A 674 -5.00 33.21 -0.06
C TRP A 674 -3.71 32.78 0.67
N LEU A 675 -3.20 31.57 0.42
CA LEU A 675 -1.95 31.07 0.99
C LEU A 675 -0.74 31.89 0.52
N PHE A 676 -0.83 32.55 -0.63
CA PHE A 676 0.23 33.46 -1.09
C PHE A 676 0.17 34.84 -0.40
N SER A 677 -0.93 35.21 0.27
CA SER A 677 -1.14 36.55 0.86
C SER A 677 -0.79 36.69 2.35
N ILE A 678 -0.35 35.61 3.02
CA ILE A 678 -0.28 35.54 4.50
C ILE A 678 0.73 36.53 5.12
N ASN A 679 1.69 37.05 4.35
CA ASN A 679 2.77 37.89 4.89
C ASN A 679 2.92 39.26 4.20
N GLN A 680 2.01 39.69 3.31
CA GLN A 680 2.22 40.92 2.54
C GLN A 680 0.91 41.67 2.31
N ASN A 681 0.81 42.88 2.86
CA ASN A 681 -0.38 43.74 2.73
C ASN A 681 -0.42 44.55 1.42
N ASP A 682 0.65 44.59 0.61
CA ASP A 682 0.79 45.57 -0.49
C ASP A 682 1.31 45.00 -1.84
N ILE A 683 1.26 43.68 -2.06
CA ILE A 683 1.77 43.05 -3.30
C ILE A 683 0.68 42.20 -3.97
N SER A 684 0.62 42.19 -5.31
CA SER A 684 -0.34 41.36 -6.07
C SER A 684 -0.06 39.86 -5.90
N ILE A 685 -1.10 39.02 -5.98
CA ILE A 685 -0.99 37.57 -5.69
C ILE A 685 0.01 36.86 -6.63
N ALA A 686 0.12 37.27 -7.90
CA ALA A 686 1.11 36.73 -8.84
C ALA A 686 2.55 37.03 -8.38
N THR A 687 2.82 38.25 -7.94
CA THR A 687 4.11 38.64 -7.37
C THR A 687 4.39 37.91 -6.06
N ALA A 688 3.35 37.60 -5.28
CA ALA A 688 3.47 36.82 -4.05
C ALA A 688 3.76 35.33 -4.31
N ARG A 689 3.11 34.68 -5.29
CA ARG A 689 3.45 33.31 -5.72
C ARG A 689 4.93 33.21 -6.09
N ASP A 690 5.39 34.10 -6.96
CA ASP A 690 6.77 34.07 -7.42
C ASP A 690 7.75 34.38 -6.27
N TYR A 691 7.35 35.19 -5.29
CA TYR A 691 8.13 35.38 -4.06
C TYR A 691 8.30 34.06 -3.29
N TYR A 692 7.24 33.28 -3.08
CA TYR A 692 7.33 31.98 -2.40
C TYR A 692 8.18 30.96 -3.18
N VAL A 693 8.10 30.98 -4.52
CA VAL A 693 8.95 30.14 -5.38
C VAL A 693 10.43 30.54 -5.24
N ARG A 694 10.76 31.84 -5.40
CA ARG A 694 12.14 32.33 -5.27
C ARG A 694 12.71 32.07 -3.88
N LYS A 695 11.93 32.35 -2.83
CA LYS A 695 12.30 32.12 -1.44
C LYS A 695 12.64 30.64 -1.22
N SER A 696 11.76 29.73 -1.66
CA SER A 696 11.95 28.30 -1.47
C SER A 696 13.15 27.75 -2.23
N PHE A 697 13.42 28.27 -3.43
CA PHE A 697 14.61 27.90 -4.20
C PHE A 697 15.91 28.29 -3.47
N VAL A 698 15.99 29.54 -3.01
CA VAL A 698 17.16 30.03 -2.25
C VAL A 698 17.36 29.25 -0.95
N GLU A 699 16.28 29.06 -0.18
CA GLU A 699 16.35 28.30 1.06
C GLU A 699 16.73 26.83 0.85
N ALA A 700 16.31 26.20 -0.26
CA ALA A 700 16.68 24.84 -0.58
C ALA A 700 18.20 24.70 -0.81
N ILE A 701 18.78 25.59 -1.61
CA ILE A 701 20.23 25.61 -1.86
C ILE A 701 21.01 25.86 -0.58
N LYS A 702 20.59 26.84 0.23
CA LYS A 702 21.20 27.10 1.53
C LYS A 702 21.14 25.87 2.43
N THR A 703 19.97 25.22 2.51
CA THR A 703 19.80 24.00 3.31
C THR A 703 20.77 22.89 2.89
N LEU A 704 20.91 22.66 1.59
CA LEU A 704 21.85 21.66 1.06
C LEU A 704 23.31 22.03 1.34
N THR A 705 23.67 23.31 1.19
CA THR A 705 25.02 23.82 1.46
C THR A 705 25.38 23.63 2.94
N ASP A 706 24.48 24.02 3.85
CA ASP A 706 24.67 23.89 5.29
C ASP A 706 24.74 22.41 5.72
N PHE A 707 23.91 21.56 5.13
CA PHE A 707 23.86 20.13 5.47
C PHE A 707 25.09 19.35 4.96
N THR A 708 25.55 19.64 3.75
CA THR A 708 26.68 18.92 3.12
C THR A 708 28.03 19.55 3.42
N GLY A 709 28.04 20.79 3.92
CA GLY A 709 29.27 21.55 4.19
C GLY A 709 29.99 22.07 2.94
N THR A 710 29.34 22.02 1.78
CA THR A 710 29.90 22.48 0.50
C THR A 710 28.84 23.10 -0.39
N ASP A 711 29.20 24.13 -1.15
CA ASP A 711 28.37 24.75 -2.18
C ASP A 711 28.62 24.15 -3.58
N ASP A 712 29.46 23.13 -3.70
CA ASP A 712 29.66 22.39 -4.94
C ASP A 712 28.58 21.33 -5.11
N TYR A 713 27.59 21.62 -5.98
CA TYR A 713 26.46 20.72 -6.23
C TYR A 713 26.87 19.35 -6.77
N ASN A 714 28.10 19.16 -7.27
CA ASN A 714 28.55 17.84 -7.71
C ASN A 714 28.61 16.82 -6.55
N ASN A 715 28.63 17.30 -5.30
CA ASN A 715 28.55 16.45 -4.10
C ASN A 715 27.11 16.12 -3.69
N TRP A 716 26.10 16.70 -4.37
CA TRP A 716 24.69 16.56 -4.02
C TRP A 716 23.99 15.50 -4.88
N LEU A 717 24.65 14.37 -5.15
CA LEU A 717 24.07 13.29 -5.95
C LEU A 717 22.83 12.72 -5.26
N TRP A 718 21.73 12.56 -6.01
CA TRP A 718 20.45 12.12 -5.46
C TRP A 718 20.53 10.82 -4.67
N GLY A 719 21.31 9.84 -5.14
CA GLY A 719 21.51 8.55 -4.49
C GLY A 719 22.15 8.64 -3.10
N ASN A 720 22.89 9.72 -2.80
CA ASN A 720 23.44 9.94 -1.46
C ASN A 720 22.35 10.18 -0.41
N PHE A 721 21.23 10.77 -0.85
CA PHE A 721 20.08 11.13 -0.02
C PHE A 721 18.95 10.11 -0.14
N HIS A 722 18.66 9.67 -1.36
CA HIS A 722 17.55 8.81 -1.71
C HIS A 722 18.01 7.36 -1.78
N LYS A 723 17.78 6.67 -0.66
CA LYS A 723 18.21 5.30 -0.44
C LYS A 723 17.02 4.42 -0.09
N VAL A 724 16.96 3.24 -0.71
CA VAL A 724 15.97 2.22 -0.38
C VAL A 724 16.50 1.29 0.70
N THR A 725 15.68 1.06 1.72
CA THR A 725 15.90 -0.01 2.69
C THR A 725 14.66 -0.89 2.72
N ILE A 726 14.85 -2.19 2.46
CA ILE A 726 13.79 -3.18 2.58
C ILE A 726 13.85 -3.71 4.01
N THR A 727 12.87 -3.34 4.82
CA THR A 727 12.94 -3.52 6.27
C THR A 727 12.22 -4.78 6.74
N HIS A 728 12.82 -5.47 7.69
CA HIS A 728 12.18 -6.55 8.44
C HIS A 728 11.50 -5.99 9.70
N PRO A 729 10.35 -6.52 10.16
CA PRO A 729 9.68 -6.00 11.36
C PRO A 729 10.55 -6.03 12.63
N LEU A 730 11.42 -7.03 12.79
CA LEU A 730 12.42 -7.07 13.88
C LEU A 730 13.64 -6.16 13.67
N GLY A 731 13.76 -5.55 12.48
CA GLY A 731 14.83 -4.60 12.15
C GLY A 731 14.73 -3.28 12.93
N VAL A 732 13.64 -3.06 13.67
CA VAL A 732 13.52 -1.97 14.66
C VAL A 732 14.49 -2.13 15.83
N VAL A 733 14.97 -3.36 16.08
CA VAL A 733 16.01 -3.63 17.07
C VAL A 733 17.38 -3.34 16.43
N PRO A 734 18.14 -2.33 16.90
CA PRO A 734 19.38 -1.92 16.23
C PRO A 734 20.41 -3.03 16.05
N ALA A 735 20.49 -3.96 17.02
CA ALA A 735 21.39 -5.12 16.97
C ALA A 735 21.03 -6.14 15.88
N LEU A 736 19.76 -6.19 15.44
CA LEU A 736 19.28 -7.11 14.40
C LEU A 736 19.22 -6.43 13.03
N SER A 737 19.03 -5.10 13.00
CA SER A 737 18.82 -4.31 11.78
C SER A 737 19.78 -4.66 10.65
N GLY A 738 21.09 -4.70 10.90
CA GLY A 738 22.11 -4.99 9.88
C GLY A 738 22.11 -6.44 9.35
N ILE A 739 21.34 -7.34 9.94
CA ILE A 739 21.24 -8.75 9.56
C ILE A 739 19.94 -9.04 8.82
N VAL A 740 18.83 -8.45 9.28
CA VAL A 740 17.49 -8.72 8.74
C VAL A 740 17.02 -7.67 7.72
N ASN A 741 17.58 -6.46 7.72
CA ASN A 741 17.24 -5.47 6.70
C ASN A 741 18.13 -5.68 5.46
N ILE A 742 17.58 -5.40 4.29
CA ILE A 742 18.29 -5.45 3.02
C ILE A 742 18.49 -4.01 2.51
N GLY A 743 19.75 -3.57 2.43
CA GLY A 743 20.12 -2.19 2.14
C GLY A 743 20.76 -1.47 3.34
N PRO A 744 20.88 -0.13 3.32
CA PRO A 744 20.36 0.79 2.31
C PRO A 744 21.11 0.72 0.97
N PHE A 745 20.41 0.96 -0.14
CA PHE A 745 21.00 1.10 -1.49
C PHE A 745 20.59 2.43 -2.13
N GLU A 746 21.49 3.06 -2.87
CA GLU A 746 21.20 4.25 -3.64
C GLU A 746 20.22 3.93 -4.78
N MET A 747 19.19 4.77 -4.96
CA MET A 747 18.22 4.54 -6.03
C MET A 747 17.68 5.86 -6.57
N GLY A 748 17.36 5.91 -7.86
CA GLY A 748 16.65 7.03 -8.46
C GLY A 748 15.16 7.04 -8.13
N GLY A 749 14.44 7.99 -8.73
CA GLY A 749 12.99 8.09 -8.64
C GLY A 749 12.49 9.05 -7.58
N SER A 750 11.16 9.10 -7.45
CA SER A 750 10.39 9.87 -6.48
C SER A 750 9.00 9.21 -6.32
N GLY A 751 8.11 9.80 -5.50
CA GLY A 751 6.73 9.32 -5.38
C GLY A 751 5.88 9.45 -6.66
N VAL A 752 6.32 10.24 -7.64
CA VAL A 752 5.54 10.52 -8.88
C VAL A 752 6.20 10.01 -10.17
N THR A 753 7.35 9.33 -10.09
CA THR A 753 7.98 8.66 -11.23
C THR A 753 7.37 7.28 -11.45
N ILE A 754 7.45 6.73 -12.67
CA ILE A 754 6.92 5.38 -12.95
C ILE A 754 7.58 4.35 -12.02
N ASN A 755 8.92 4.38 -11.94
CA ASN A 755 9.65 3.66 -10.91
C ASN A 755 9.56 4.43 -9.59
N CYS A 756 8.54 4.11 -8.80
CA CYS A 756 8.21 4.83 -7.58
C CYS A 756 9.26 4.56 -6.48
N GLY A 757 9.75 5.65 -5.88
CA GLY A 757 10.56 5.66 -4.67
C GLY A 757 10.07 6.76 -3.74
N GLU A 758 9.08 6.46 -2.91
CA GLU A 758 8.34 7.47 -2.16
C GLU A 758 8.98 7.74 -0.78
N TYR A 759 9.66 8.88 -0.59
CA TYR A 759 10.32 9.26 0.66
C TYR A 759 9.49 10.19 1.55
N SER A 760 9.57 10.06 2.87
CA SER A 760 8.76 10.87 3.80
C SER A 760 9.10 12.38 3.72
N PHE A 761 8.12 13.21 3.36
CA PHE A 761 8.31 14.66 3.31
C PHE A 761 8.63 15.27 4.69
N SER A 762 8.04 14.74 5.76
CA SER A 762 8.30 15.23 7.12
C SER A 762 9.71 14.86 7.60
N LYS A 763 10.23 13.67 7.28
CA LYS A 763 11.63 13.29 7.57
C LYS A 763 12.61 14.09 6.72
N ALA A 764 12.32 14.24 5.42
CA ALA A 764 13.13 15.06 4.52
C ALA A 764 13.26 16.50 5.02
N LEU A 765 12.17 17.09 5.54
CA LEU A 765 12.20 18.45 6.08
C LEU A 765 12.91 18.56 7.44
N ALA A 766 12.77 17.54 8.30
CA ALA A 766 13.32 17.58 9.65
C ALA A 766 14.83 17.29 9.70
N SER A 767 15.32 16.38 8.84
CA SER A 767 16.70 15.89 8.91
C SER A 767 17.40 15.72 7.55
N ASN A 768 16.82 16.22 6.45
CA ASN A 768 17.31 16.02 5.08
C ASN A 768 17.47 14.52 4.73
N GLU A 769 16.63 13.68 5.32
CA GLU A 769 16.57 12.25 5.05
C GLU A 769 15.53 11.93 3.96
N TYR A 770 16.01 11.51 2.80
CA TYR A 770 15.18 11.13 1.65
C TYR A 770 15.13 9.61 1.45
N GLY A 771 15.49 8.83 2.47
CA GLY A 771 15.35 7.39 2.44
C GLY A 771 13.88 6.97 2.27
N PHE A 772 13.65 5.87 1.55
CA PHE A 772 12.31 5.36 1.30
C PHE A 772 12.20 3.86 1.55
N SER A 773 10.98 3.46 1.89
CA SER A 773 10.55 2.09 2.11
C SER A 773 9.26 1.79 1.36
N LEU A 774 8.89 2.59 0.37
CA LEU A 774 7.69 2.42 -0.46
C LEU A 774 8.07 2.58 -1.92
N GLY A 775 7.83 1.53 -2.71
CA GLY A 775 8.11 1.47 -4.13
C GLY A 775 7.51 0.22 -4.75
N ALA A 776 7.96 -0.17 -5.95
CA ALA A 776 7.49 -1.37 -6.64
C ALA A 776 7.70 -2.65 -5.80
N SER A 777 6.64 -3.11 -5.13
CA SER A 777 6.64 -4.25 -4.22
C SER A 777 6.73 -5.60 -4.94
N MET A 778 6.37 -5.62 -6.20
CA MET A 778 6.74 -6.60 -7.21
C MET A 778 6.72 -5.92 -8.58
N ARG A 779 7.31 -6.55 -9.60
CA ARG A 779 7.04 -6.21 -11.00
C ARG A 779 6.72 -7.48 -11.77
N MET A 780 5.74 -7.39 -12.67
CA MET A 780 5.30 -8.45 -13.56
C MET A 780 5.17 -7.92 -14.97
N ILE A 781 5.67 -8.67 -15.95
CA ILE A 781 5.38 -8.49 -17.38
C ILE A 781 5.02 -9.85 -17.98
N VAL A 782 3.90 -9.90 -18.70
CA VAL A 782 3.44 -11.09 -19.42
C VAL A 782 3.19 -10.72 -20.87
N ASP A 783 3.95 -11.33 -21.77
CA ASP A 783 3.71 -11.30 -23.22
C ASP A 783 2.98 -12.60 -23.61
N LEU A 784 1.70 -12.50 -23.97
CA LEU A 784 0.88 -13.66 -24.34
C LEU A 784 1.32 -14.33 -25.65
N GLY A 785 2.27 -13.75 -26.40
CA GLY A 785 2.90 -14.40 -27.54
C GLY A 785 4.10 -15.27 -27.14
N LYS A 786 4.64 -15.06 -25.94
CA LYS A 786 5.67 -15.90 -25.30
C LYS A 786 5.01 -16.80 -24.26
N ASN A 787 4.03 -17.58 -24.72
CA ASN A 787 3.23 -18.50 -23.90
C ASN A 787 4.09 -19.22 -22.84
N LYS A 788 3.56 -19.29 -21.62
CA LYS A 788 4.15 -19.94 -20.43
C LYS A 788 5.29 -19.20 -19.72
N ASN A 789 5.69 -18.01 -20.16
CA ASN A 789 6.72 -17.23 -19.47
C ASN A 789 6.15 -15.97 -18.82
N LEU A 790 6.47 -15.78 -17.53
CA LEU A 790 6.23 -14.54 -16.80
C LEU A 790 7.58 -13.92 -16.47
N TYR A 791 7.76 -12.64 -16.76
CA TYR A 791 8.92 -11.89 -16.28
C TYR A 791 8.55 -11.26 -14.93
N THR A 792 9.19 -11.70 -13.86
CA THR A 792 8.83 -11.30 -12.50
C THR A 792 10.03 -10.86 -11.68
N ILE A 793 9.82 -10.02 -10.67
CA ILE A 793 10.84 -9.70 -9.67
C ILE A 793 10.17 -9.19 -8.38
N ILE A 794 10.74 -9.52 -7.22
CA ILE A 794 10.40 -8.95 -5.91
C ILE A 794 11.64 -8.27 -5.28
N PRO A 795 11.47 -7.26 -4.41
CA PRO A 795 12.57 -6.45 -3.89
C PRO A 795 13.57 -7.22 -3.01
N GLY A 796 13.15 -8.30 -2.35
CA GLY A 796 14.00 -9.11 -1.47
C GLY A 796 14.29 -10.48 -2.07
N GLY A 797 13.63 -11.50 -1.54
CA GLY A 797 13.70 -12.88 -2.00
C GLY A 797 12.45 -13.65 -1.57
N GLN A 798 12.34 -14.89 -2.04
CA GLN A 798 11.17 -15.71 -1.84
C GLN A 798 11.04 -16.23 -0.39
N SER A 799 12.16 -16.48 0.29
CA SER A 799 12.19 -16.98 1.68
C SER A 799 12.10 -15.84 2.70
N GLY A 800 11.37 -16.05 3.78
CA GLY A 800 11.34 -15.15 4.93
C GLY A 800 12.41 -15.43 5.97
N GLN A 801 13.20 -16.49 5.82
CA GLN A 801 14.23 -16.86 6.80
C GLN A 801 15.53 -16.09 6.56
N PRO A 802 16.01 -15.29 7.52
CA PRO A 802 17.29 -14.60 7.40
C PRO A 802 18.42 -15.58 7.08
N LEU A 803 19.36 -15.17 6.22
CA LEU A 803 20.50 -15.95 5.73
C LEU A 803 20.16 -17.13 4.79
N HIS A 804 18.88 -17.43 4.53
CA HIS A 804 18.52 -18.37 3.47
C HIS A 804 19.01 -17.85 2.11
N ILE A 805 19.43 -18.74 1.20
CA ILE A 805 19.95 -18.34 -0.11
C ILE A 805 18.95 -17.48 -0.89
N ASN A 806 17.65 -17.80 -0.78
CA ASN A 806 16.56 -17.04 -1.39
C ASN A 806 15.95 -15.94 -0.48
N TYR A 807 16.70 -15.39 0.49
CA TYR A 807 16.22 -14.30 1.35
C TYR A 807 16.33 -12.92 0.67
N ALA A 808 17.44 -12.68 -0.02
CA ALA A 808 17.78 -11.39 -0.64
C ALA A 808 18.39 -11.53 -2.05
N ASP A 809 18.28 -12.72 -2.65
CA ASP A 809 18.85 -13.08 -3.95
C ASP A 809 18.31 -12.26 -5.13
N GLN A 810 17.10 -11.71 -5.01
CA GLN A 810 16.50 -10.89 -6.06
C GLN A 810 16.78 -9.39 -5.88
N ALA A 811 17.28 -8.95 -4.73
CA ALA A 811 17.41 -7.53 -4.41
C ALA A 811 18.29 -6.76 -5.40
N ARG A 812 19.43 -7.33 -5.82
CA ARG A 812 20.31 -6.70 -6.80
C ARG A 812 19.68 -6.59 -8.19
N LEU A 813 18.98 -7.62 -8.63
CA LEU A 813 18.23 -7.61 -9.89
C LEU A 813 17.12 -6.55 -9.85
N TRP A 814 16.36 -6.50 -8.77
CA TRP A 814 15.29 -5.53 -8.58
C TRP A 814 15.77 -4.07 -8.60
N LEU A 815 16.92 -3.79 -7.97
CA LEU A 815 17.57 -2.47 -7.98
C LEU A 815 18.00 -2.05 -9.38
N ASN A 816 18.52 -2.99 -10.16
CA ASN A 816 19.02 -2.75 -11.51
C ASN A 816 17.90 -2.70 -12.57
N GLY A 817 16.65 -3.00 -12.20
CA GLY A 817 15.56 -3.12 -13.17
C GLY A 817 15.56 -4.40 -13.97
N GLU A 818 16.22 -5.44 -13.46
CA GLU A 818 16.32 -6.76 -14.07
C GLU A 818 15.18 -7.68 -13.60
N TYR A 819 14.87 -8.69 -14.40
CA TYR A 819 13.75 -9.61 -14.20
C TYR A 819 14.24 -11.04 -14.34
N LYS A 820 13.72 -11.93 -13.49
CA LYS A 820 13.79 -13.37 -13.72
C LYS A 820 12.63 -13.82 -14.60
N THR A 821 12.78 -14.99 -15.21
CA THR A 821 11.72 -15.63 -15.98
C THR A 821 11.18 -16.81 -15.20
N VAL A 822 9.90 -16.78 -14.88
CA VAL A 822 9.16 -17.91 -14.29
C VAL A 822 8.44 -18.63 -15.42
N SER A 823 8.94 -19.81 -15.78
CA SER A 823 8.33 -20.66 -16.81
C SER A 823 7.29 -21.59 -16.19
N THR A 824 6.12 -21.70 -16.82
CA THR A 824 5.10 -22.71 -16.52
C THR A 824 5.21 -23.94 -17.41
N ASP A 825 6.24 -24.02 -18.27
CA ASP A 825 6.52 -25.20 -19.07
C ASP A 825 7.28 -26.26 -18.25
N PHE A 826 6.61 -27.37 -17.94
CA PHE A 826 7.20 -28.49 -17.24
C PHE A 826 8.51 -29.00 -17.88
N ASN A 827 8.59 -29.04 -19.22
CA ASN A 827 9.77 -29.53 -19.92
C ASN A 827 10.95 -28.56 -19.82
N GLU A 828 10.71 -27.27 -19.65
CA GLU A 828 11.77 -26.29 -19.40
C GLU A 828 12.22 -26.38 -17.95
N LEU A 829 11.29 -26.53 -17.01
CA LEU A 829 11.59 -26.65 -15.58
C LEU A 829 12.49 -27.86 -15.30
N ILE A 830 12.16 -29.05 -15.79
CA ILE A 830 12.99 -30.25 -15.53
C ILE A 830 14.41 -30.18 -16.13
N LYS A 831 14.68 -29.27 -17.08
CA LYS A 831 16.01 -29.05 -17.64
C LYS A 831 16.92 -28.19 -16.75
N GLN A 832 16.36 -27.48 -15.76
CA GLN A 832 17.10 -26.50 -14.94
C GLN A 832 17.76 -27.11 -13.68
N GLU A 833 18.04 -28.43 -13.64
CA GLU A 833 18.58 -29.12 -12.44
C GLU A 833 17.77 -28.83 -11.15
N ILE A 834 16.43 -28.78 -11.28
CA ILE A 834 15.52 -28.35 -10.23
C ILE A 834 15.49 -29.30 -9.03
N LYS A 835 15.50 -28.72 -7.82
CA LYS A 835 15.17 -29.41 -6.57
C LYS A 835 13.70 -29.87 -6.58
N ILE A 836 13.47 -31.16 -6.39
CA ILE A 836 12.13 -31.76 -6.36
C ILE A 836 11.80 -32.20 -4.93
N LEU A 837 10.75 -31.61 -4.37
CA LEU A 837 10.14 -32.04 -3.12
C LEU A 837 8.84 -32.78 -3.43
N LYS A 838 8.67 -33.99 -2.90
CA LYS A 838 7.42 -34.74 -2.95
C LYS A 838 6.75 -34.73 -1.59
N LEU A 839 5.48 -34.35 -1.57
CA LEU A 839 4.61 -34.52 -0.42
C LEU A 839 3.78 -35.79 -0.64
N GLU A 840 3.89 -36.76 0.28
CA GLU A 840 3.19 -38.05 0.21
C GLU A 840 2.26 -38.23 1.41
N PRO A 841 1.12 -38.94 1.24
CA PRO A 841 0.18 -39.21 2.34
C PRO A 841 0.71 -40.14 3.43
#